data_AF-F6HZM9-F1
#
_entry.id   AF-F6HZM9-F1
#
_cell.length_a   1.000
_cell.length_b   1.000
_cell.length_c   1.000
_cell.angle_alpha   90.00
_cell.angle_beta   90.00
_cell.angle_gamma   90.00
#
_symmetry.space_group_name_H-M   'P 1'
#
loop_
_entity.id
_entity.type
_entity.pdbx_description
1 polymer ?
#
loop_
_entity_poly.entity_id
_entity_poly.type
_entity_poly.pdbx_seq_one_letter_code
_entity_poly.pdbx_strand_id
1 'polypeptide(L)'
;MRIRFSFRGLSSLPYPPPKWRITGKIFTTQLSLLQDGSLTFRFFSSSPTSRSANPKQCYFTVSYLINSCGLSPDSALSASQKLHLVTPERPDSILSLLRNYGITDTQLPKLIRVFPTLLLTDPEKTLLPKLEFLNSKPFSRADLGRVLSSCPMILSRSLDNQIIPCYNFFKSILHLDNRVVSAIKRSPRIFLEDVNKNIVPNITALQEIGVPESSIVFLITYYPIVVQLKHDRFGETVKKVMEMGFDPLTVVFIKAIQVFGGMSKSTWEQKMEVYRRWGWSNDEIVLLFRAFPACMSLSEKKIMSTMDFLVNKMGWKLTEITRFPISLGFNLEKRIIPRCWVGKVLMLKGLVKKDLSLGAFLRYTESKFLDRFVIKYQNHIPQLLNLYKGEVGHSFTVSYLVNSCGLSPETAISASEKIHFENPKNPDSVLALLRNSGCTNTHITKIVTKLPSLLLVDPEKTLLPKLEFFCSMGFSSARVASMLSPDPSLLGRSLEKVLIPKYNFLKSVHISNEDAIKVLRRSSWSSSGNLERNIAANIAVLRETGVPISRISYLVTRYHAISLRSDKFSENVKKVVEMGFNPLKFTFLDALQAFCQTTESTRQQKMEMYRRWGWSEDEILSAFRRRPQCMQLSEKKVNKVLDFLVNKMGWQPAVVARAPVAICLNFEKRVVPRCSVVKVLLLKGLIKKDLKLGTFLNLPVGDFLDKYVIKYEDDIPQLLDVYKGKVLKELPVEGRIALLQTKSDQDSELYDFEIGKSLKLPLQMRLKFICERLGLIPKWWQADSTTQLHFLRNTTPFIIRLFSASNQHSFTVSYLVKSCGLSPETAISASEKIHFENPKNPDSVLALLRDSGCTNTHIAKIVTKLPSLLLVNPEKTLLPKLEFFRSMGLSSADLASILSSEPSILNKSLEKVLIPKHNFLKSVHVNNEGAMKILKRSSWSSSGKTIAANIAVLREIGVPISHISFLVVRYHTICQKSDKFSENVKKVVEMGFNPLKFTFVNALQAFCQMTESTRQQKMEMYRRWGWSEDEIVSAFRSRPQCMQLSEKKVTKVLDFLVNKMGWQPAVVARAPVAICLNFEKRVVPRCSVVKVLLLKGLVKKDLRLDHFLSLTEGNFLDKYVIKYEDDIPQLLDLYQGKLKAEELQSFLLSFNMDEIPTTSCNPCPK
;
A
#
# COMPACT_ATOMS: atom_id res chain seq x y z
N MET A 1 -38.12 12.09 -50.19
CA MET A 1 -38.46 10.81 -50.86
C MET A 1 -38.74 9.78 -49.78
N ARG A 2 -40.01 9.42 -49.53
CA ARG A 2 -40.70 8.17 -49.99
C ARG A 2 -40.02 6.92 -49.39
N ILE A 3 -40.63 5.99 -48.62
CA ILE A 3 -41.99 5.43 -48.48
C ILE A 3 -42.00 4.54 -47.19
N ARG A 4 -42.97 4.67 -46.26
CA ARG A 4 -44.07 3.73 -45.87
C ARG A 4 -43.67 2.26 -45.53
N PHE A 5 -44.30 1.46 -44.64
CA PHE A 5 -45.32 1.52 -43.57
C PHE A 5 -45.39 0.11 -42.90
N SER A 6 -46.13 0.04 -41.79
CA SER A 6 -46.90 -1.09 -41.21
C SER A 6 -46.33 -1.66 -39.90
N PHE A 7 -46.91 -1.36 -38.73
CA PHE A 7 -48.23 -1.69 -38.10
C PHE A 7 -48.12 -2.93 -37.21
N ARG A 8 -48.24 -2.77 -35.88
CA ARG A 8 -49.45 -2.98 -35.02
C ARG A 8 -49.79 -4.46 -34.86
N GLY A 9 -50.27 -4.95 -33.73
CA GLY A 9 -50.94 -4.43 -32.53
C GLY A 9 -51.37 -5.68 -31.75
N LEU A 10 -52.21 -5.73 -30.72
CA LEU A 10 -53.10 -4.87 -29.95
C LEU A 10 -53.64 -5.84 -28.87
N SER A 11 -54.00 -5.45 -27.67
CA SER A 11 -55.31 -4.89 -27.27
C SER A 11 -55.36 -5.04 -25.73
N SER A 12 -56.02 -4.27 -24.89
CA SER A 12 -57.05 -3.21 -24.97
C SER A 12 -57.37 -2.91 -23.49
N LEU A 13 -57.22 -1.68 -22.98
CA LEU A 13 -58.25 -0.62 -22.88
C LEU A 13 -59.37 -0.94 -21.86
N PRO A 14 -60.29 -0.02 -21.51
CA PRO A 14 -60.39 1.43 -21.77
C PRO A 14 -60.76 2.21 -20.45
N TYR A 15 -60.71 3.53 -20.34
CA TYR A 15 -61.73 4.53 -20.69
C TYR A 15 -61.19 5.92 -20.20
N PRO A 16 -61.68 7.07 -20.71
CA PRO A 16 -60.94 7.81 -21.74
C PRO A 16 -61.20 9.35 -21.55
N PRO A 17 -61.28 10.21 -22.58
CA PRO A 17 -60.56 11.50 -22.64
C PRO A 17 -61.60 12.61 -22.98
N PRO A 18 -61.54 13.47 -24.02
CA PRO A 18 -60.45 14.17 -24.73
C PRO A 18 -60.80 15.63 -25.14
N LYS A 19 -59.77 16.45 -25.44
CA LYS A 19 -59.76 17.52 -26.48
C LYS A 19 -60.79 18.70 -26.26
N TRP A 20 -60.72 19.89 -26.86
CA TRP A 20 -60.18 20.43 -28.11
C TRP A 20 -59.84 21.93 -27.93
N ARG A 21 -58.99 22.45 -28.83
CA ARG A 21 -59.00 23.77 -29.50
C ARG A 21 -59.66 24.97 -28.78
N ILE A 22 -58.96 26.10 -28.75
CA ILE A 22 -59.29 27.31 -29.55
C ILE A 22 -58.14 28.31 -29.41
N THR A 23 -57.41 28.45 -30.51
CA THR A 23 -56.64 29.63 -30.90
C THR A 23 -57.61 30.64 -31.51
N GLY A 24 -57.57 31.89 -31.07
CA GLY A 24 -58.27 32.99 -31.73
C GLY A 24 -58.55 34.18 -30.84
N LYS A 25 -57.75 35.24 -30.96
CA LYS A 25 -58.15 36.51 -31.62
C LYS A 25 -57.02 37.56 -31.55
N ILE A 26 -56.71 38.10 -32.74
CA ILE A 26 -56.47 39.52 -33.08
C ILE A 26 -55.16 40.14 -32.50
N PHE A 27 -54.07 40.23 -33.30
CA PHE A 27 -53.61 41.40 -34.11
C PHE A 27 -53.47 42.70 -33.29
N THR A 28 -52.40 43.51 -33.26
CA THR A 28 -51.06 43.58 -33.87
C THR A 28 -50.37 44.80 -33.20
N THR A 29 -49.05 44.89 -33.38
CA THR A 29 -48.23 46.14 -33.43
C THR A 29 -47.86 46.90 -32.14
N GLN A 30 -46.55 46.80 -31.87
CA GLN A 30 -45.58 47.88 -31.62
C GLN A 30 -45.65 48.76 -30.36
N LEU A 31 -44.59 48.59 -29.57
CA LEU A 31 -43.86 49.54 -28.70
C LEU A 31 -44.64 50.60 -27.90
N SER A 32 -44.52 50.45 -26.58
CA SER A 32 -44.32 51.47 -25.52
C SER A 32 -45.45 51.70 -24.49
N LEU A 33 -45.11 51.31 -23.24
CA LEU A 33 -45.22 52.05 -21.96
C LEU A 33 -46.53 52.09 -21.10
N LEU A 34 -46.27 52.17 -19.78
CA LEU A 34 -47.08 52.56 -18.59
C LEU A 34 -47.66 51.41 -17.74
N GLN A 35 -47.18 51.16 -16.50
CA GLN A 35 -47.38 51.87 -15.21
C GLN A 35 -48.71 51.57 -14.47
N ASP A 36 -48.60 50.64 -13.50
CA ASP A 36 -48.87 50.78 -12.04
C ASP A 36 -50.25 50.63 -11.36
N GLY A 37 -50.20 50.01 -10.16
CA GLY A 37 -51.15 50.06 -9.00
C GLY A 37 -52.21 48.93 -8.84
N SER A 38 -52.71 48.45 -7.68
CA SER A 38 -52.35 48.32 -6.24
C SER A 38 -53.66 48.01 -5.45
N LEU A 39 -53.68 47.05 -4.51
CA LEU A 39 -54.64 46.98 -3.37
C LEU A 39 -53.91 46.31 -2.16
N THR A 40 -53.29 47.06 -1.24
CA THR A 40 -53.76 47.58 0.07
C THR A 40 -54.45 46.61 1.05
N PHE A 41 -53.88 46.48 2.26
CA PHE A 41 -54.59 46.31 3.54
C PHE A 41 -54.69 47.69 4.20
N ARG A 42 -55.91 48.13 4.55
CA ARG A 42 -56.19 49.38 5.27
C ARG A 42 -56.00 49.20 6.78
N PHE A 43 -55.53 50.23 7.46
CA PHE A 43 -56.31 50.85 8.53
C PHE A 43 -56.31 52.39 8.32
N PHE A 44 -57.43 52.99 8.71
CA PHE A 44 -58.04 54.26 8.28
C PHE A 44 -57.15 55.50 8.07
N SER A 45 -57.46 56.23 7.00
CA SER A 45 -57.32 57.70 6.92
C SER A 45 -58.70 58.31 7.13
N SER A 46 -58.85 59.19 8.12
CA SER A 46 -59.76 60.32 7.99
C SER A 46 -59.07 61.34 7.07
N SER A 47 -59.75 61.69 5.98
CA SER A 47 -59.29 62.58 4.91
C SER A 47 -58.87 63.96 5.44
N PRO A 48 -58.08 64.72 4.64
CA PRO A 48 -58.73 65.84 3.97
C PRO A 48 -58.34 66.02 2.50
N THR A 49 -59.32 66.59 1.82
CA THR A 49 -59.48 67.06 0.44
C THR A 49 -58.36 67.96 -0.12
N SER A 50 -58.03 67.69 -1.39
CA SER A 50 -57.67 68.60 -2.49
C SER A 50 -57.18 70.02 -2.19
N ARG A 51 -55.95 70.33 -2.61
CA ARG A 51 -55.61 71.57 -3.32
C ARG A 51 -54.68 71.27 -4.50
N SER A 52 -55.00 71.84 -5.66
CA SER A 52 -54.29 71.74 -6.93
C SER A 52 -52.80 72.08 -6.80
N ALA A 53 -51.90 71.15 -7.11
CA ALA A 53 -50.48 71.43 -7.26
C ALA A 53 -50.15 71.66 -8.75
N ASN A 54 -49.58 72.82 -9.03
CA ASN A 54 -49.27 73.37 -10.34
C ASN A 54 -48.28 72.45 -11.12
N PRO A 55 -48.50 72.09 -12.41
CA PRO A 55 -47.64 71.16 -13.16
C PRO A 55 -46.15 71.57 -13.20
N LYS A 56 -45.89 72.89 -13.19
CA LYS A 56 -44.53 73.46 -13.13
C LYS A 56 -43.79 73.11 -11.83
N GLN A 57 -44.51 72.81 -10.76
CA GLN A 57 -43.97 72.60 -9.42
C GLN A 57 -43.68 71.13 -9.09
N CYS A 58 -44.48 70.20 -9.65
CA CYS A 58 -44.12 68.78 -9.67
C CYS A 58 -42.86 68.53 -10.53
N TYR A 59 -42.73 69.24 -11.66
CA TYR A 59 -41.50 69.21 -12.46
C TYR A 59 -40.29 69.70 -11.66
N PHE A 60 -40.44 70.81 -10.93
CA PHE A 60 -39.38 71.32 -10.05
C PHE A 60 -38.94 70.29 -9.01
N THR A 61 -39.88 69.65 -8.30
CA THR A 61 -39.55 68.63 -7.28
C THR A 61 -38.78 67.45 -7.87
N VAL A 62 -39.22 66.91 -9.02
CA VAL A 62 -38.56 65.77 -9.66
C VAL A 62 -37.17 66.16 -10.18
N SER A 63 -37.06 67.30 -10.84
CA SER A 63 -35.79 67.83 -11.36
C SER A 63 -34.79 68.08 -10.22
N TYR A 64 -35.24 68.67 -9.11
CA TYR A 64 -34.42 68.90 -7.93
C TYR A 64 -33.92 67.58 -7.30
N LEU A 65 -34.77 66.56 -7.18
CA LEU A 65 -34.38 65.26 -6.63
C LEU A 65 -33.34 64.53 -7.50
N ILE A 66 -33.37 64.71 -8.83
CA ILE A 66 -32.38 64.13 -9.73
C ILE A 66 -31.06 64.92 -9.63
N ASN A 67 -31.14 66.24 -9.83
CA ASN A 67 -29.95 67.07 -10.01
C ASN A 67 -29.23 67.38 -8.69
N SER A 68 -29.99 67.70 -7.63
CA SER A 68 -29.43 68.13 -6.35
C SER A 68 -29.29 66.99 -5.33
N CYS A 69 -30.18 65.99 -5.39
CA CYS A 69 -30.13 64.83 -4.49
C CYS A 69 -29.54 63.56 -5.12
N GLY A 70 -29.26 63.55 -6.42
CA GLY A 70 -28.60 62.44 -7.14
C GLY A 70 -29.44 61.17 -7.29
N LEU A 71 -30.78 61.26 -7.24
CA LEU A 71 -31.65 60.10 -7.44
C LEU A 71 -31.74 59.69 -8.91
N SER A 72 -31.97 58.40 -9.17
CA SER A 72 -32.38 57.95 -10.50
C SER A 72 -33.76 58.52 -10.86
N PRO A 73 -34.08 58.72 -12.15
CA PRO A 73 -35.37 59.25 -12.58
C PRO A 73 -36.58 58.52 -11.96
N ASP A 74 -36.58 57.18 -11.96
CA ASP A 74 -37.66 56.37 -11.37
C ASP A 74 -37.79 56.58 -9.85
N SER A 75 -36.65 56.69 -9.16
CA SER A 75 -36.62 56.91 -7.72
C SER A 75 -37.08 58.33 -7.36
N ALA A 76 -36.74 59.33 -8.18
CA ALA A 76 -37.15 60.72 -8.02
C ALA A 76 -38.66 60.89 -8.24
N LEU A 77 -39.22 60.22 -9.26
CA LEU A 77 -40.67 60.18 -9.50
C LEU A 77 -41.43 59.51 -8.33
N SER A 78 -40.92 58.38 -7.83
CA SER A 78 -41.53 57.70 -6.67
C SER A 78 -41.46 58.55 -5.39
N ALA A 79 -40.39 59.33 -5.22
CA ALA A 79 -40.19 60.20 -4.06
C ALA A 79 -41.03 61.49 -4.13
N SER A 80 -41.23 62.07 -5.32
CA SER A 80 -42.04 63.28 -5.51
C SER A 80 -43.53 63.06 -5.23
N GLN A 81 -44.01 61.82 -5.28
CA GLN A 81 -45.36 61.48 -4.81
C GLN A 81 -45.54 61.67 -3.30
N LYS A 82 -44.45 61.63 -2.52
CA LYS A 82 -44.47 61.69 -1.05
C LYS A 82 -44.10 63.05 -0.49
N LEU A 83 -43.54 63.96 -1.30
CA LEU A 83 -43.18 65.31 -0.89
C LEU A 83 -43.33 66.30 -2.05
N HIS A 84 -43.68 67.54 -1.74
CA HIS A 84 -43.83 68.61 -2.70
C HIS A 84 -42.90 69.77 -2.32
N LEU A 85 -41.90 70.06 -3.15
CA LEU A 85 -40.97 71.17 -2.93
C LEU A 85 -41.47 72.40 -3.69
N VAL A 86 -41.58 73.52 -2.96
CA VAL A 86 -41.94 74.82 -3.54
C VAL A 86 -40.70 75.57 -3.96
N THR A 87 -39.64 75.51 -3.15
CA THR A 87 -38.38 76.24 -3.31
C THR A 87 -37.19 75.38 -2.85
N PRO A 88 -35.96 75.67 -3.30
CA PRO A 88 -34.79 74.85 -2.98
C PRO A 88 -34.15 75.17 -1.63
N GLU A 89 -34.42 76.33 -0.99
CA GLU A 89 -33.61 76.82 0.13
C GLU A 89 -33.62 75.87 1.33
N ARG A 90 -34.81 75.41 1.75
CA ARG A 90 -34.94 74.48 2.88
C ARG A 90 -34.34 73.10 2.59
N PRO A 91 -34.66 72.45 1.45
CA PRO A 91 -33.95 71.26 1.01
C PRO A 91 -32.41 71.44 0.96
N ASP A 92 -31.90 72.54 0.39
CA ASP A 92 -30.46 72.81 0.29
C ASP A 92 -29.81 72.97 1.66
N SER A 93 -30.48 73.65 2.61
CA SER A 93 -30.03 73.72 4.01
C SER A 93 -29.95 72.33 4.64
N ILE A 94 -30.93 71.45 4.38
CA ILE A 94 -30.92 70.07 4.90
C ILE A 94 -29.80 69.24 4.26
N LEU A 95 -29.61 69.32 2.94
CA LEU A 95 -28.52 68.60 2.27
C LEU A 95 -27.15 69.07 2.76
N SER A 96 -26.98 70.38 2.95
CA SER A 96 -25.76 70.98 3.49
C SER A 96 -25.51 70.55 4.94
N LEU A 97 -26.55 70.54 5.77
CA LEU A 97 -26.48 70.06 7.15
C LEU A 97 -26.08 68.57 7.20
N LEU A 98 -26.71 67.72 6.38
CA LEU A 98 -26.36 66.29 6.31
C LEU A 98 -24.91 66.07 5.86
N ARG A 99 -24.41 66.86 4.90
CA ARG A 99 -23.00 66.85 4.46
C ARG A 99 -22.05 67.25 5.58
N ASN A 100 -22.38 68.30 6.35
CA ASN A 100 -21.57 68.76 7.49
C ASN A 100 -21.40 67.66 8.56
N TYR A 101 -22.40 66.81 8.72
CA TYR A 101 -22.38 65.65 9.62
C TYR A 101 -21.83 64.36 9.00
N GLY A 102 -21.18 64.45 7.83
CA GLY A 102 -20.40 63.36 7.23
C GLY A 102 -21.15 62.43 6.28
N ILE A 103 -22.36 62.81 5.85
CA ILE A 103 -23.10 62.05 4.82
C ILE A 103 -22.56 62.45 3.43
N THR A 104 -22.07 61.46 2.68
CA THR A 104 -21.45 61.68 1.37
C THR A 104 -22.50 61.81 0.26
N ASP A 105 -22.14 62.42 -0.87
CA ASP A 105 -23.04 62.51 -2.04
C ASP A 105 -23.37 61.14 -2.65
N THR A 106 -22.60 60.09 -2.35
CA THR A 106 -22.94 58.69 -2.73
C THR A 106 -23.97 58.03 -1.79
N GLN A 107 -24.11 58.58 -0.59
CA GLN A 107 -25.01 58.10 0.45
C GLN A 107 -26.35 58.84 0.42
N LEU A 108 -26.30 60.13 0.12
CA LEU A 108 -27.44 61.04 0.08
C LEU A 108 -28.61 60.53 -0.80
N PRO A 109 -28.40 60.01 -2.04
CA PRO A 109 -29.49 59.47 -2.85
C PRO A 109 -30.19 58.28 -2.19
N LYS A 110 -29.44 57.42 -1.48
CA LYS A 110 -30.00 56.23 -0.79
C LYS A 110 -30.89 56.66 0.37
N LEU A 111 -30.45 57.67 1.12
CA LEU A 111 -31.17 58.22 2.25
C LEU A 111 -32.47 58.88 1.79
N ILE A 112 -32.38 59.81 0.83
CA ILE A 112 -33.53 60.56 0.31
C ILE A 112 -34.52 59.63 -0.40
N ARG A 113 -34.05 58.61 -1.13
CA ARG A 113 -34.95 57.61 -1.74
C ARG A 113 -35.82 56.89 -0.71
N VAL A 114 -35.27 56.56 0.46
CA VAL A 114 -35.98 55.82 1.51
C VAL A 114 -36.84 56.74 2.39
N PHE A 115 -36.35 57.94 2.70
CA PHE A 115 -37.05 58.92 3.53
C PHE A 115 -37.11 60.30 2.86
N PRO A 116 -37.90 60.45 1.79
CA PRO A 116 -37.87 61.65 0.95
C PRO A 116 -38.44 62.86 1.71
N THR A 117 -39.48 62.66 2.54
CA THR A 117 -40.10 63.71 3.37
C THR A 117 -39.15 64.37 4.38
N LEU A 118 -37.94 63.83 4.58
CA LEU A 118 -36.89 64.51 5.35
C LEU A 118 -36.63 65.93 4.82
N LEU A 119 -36.72 66.16 3.51
CA LEU A 119 -36.52 67.46 2.87
C LEU A 119 -37.57 68.52 3.26
N LEU A 120 -38.67 68.11 3.88
CA LEU A 120 -39.70 69.00 4.40
C LEU A 120 -39.50 69.35 5.88
N THR A 121 -38.58 68.68 6.58
CA THR A 121 -38.37 68.87 8.03
C THR A 121 -37.63 70.16 8.34
N ASP A 122 -37.78 70.66 9.57
CA ASP A 122 -37.11 71.90 9.96
C ASP A 122 -35.64 71.61 10.28
N PRO A 123 -34.67 72.18 9.53
CA PRO A 123 -33.27 71.84 9.69
C PRO A 123 -32.79 72.12 11.11
N GLU A 124 -33.17 73.27 11.68
CA GLU A 124 -32.71 73.73 12.99
C GLU A 124 -33.52 73.11 14.14
N LYS A 125 -34.86 73.09 14.04
CA LYS A 125 -35.71 72.64 15.17
C LYS A 125 -35.89 71.13 15.24
N THR A 126 -35.83 70.43 14.09
CA THR A 126 -36.19 69.01 14.02
C THR A 126 -35.00 68.11 13.77
N LEU A 127 -34.13 68.47 12.82
CA LEU A 127 -33.06 67.60 12.37
C LEU A 127 -31.76 67.81 13.17
N LEU A 128 -31.35 69.06 13.37
CA LEU A 128 -30.10 69.41 14.06
C LEU A 128 -30.00 68.79 15.47
N PRO A 129 -31.01 68.87 16.38
CA PRO A 129 -30.89 68.30 17.73
C PRO A 129 -30.64 66.78 17.72
N LYS A 130 -31.19 66.07 16.73
CA LYS A 130 -30.99 64.62 16.56
C LYS A 130 -29.58 64.31 16.07
N LEU A 131 -29.06 65.11 15.13
CA LEU A 131 -27.70 64.96 14.62
C LEU A 131 -26.66 65.32 15.69
N GLU A 132 -26.89 66.37 16.46
CA GLU A 132 -26.04 66.75 17.59
C GLU A 132 -26.00 65.67 18.66
N PHE A 133 -27.17 65.14 19.06
CA PHE A 133 -27.21 64.03 20.00
C PHE A 133 -26.41 62.82 19.51
N LEU A 134 -26.61 62.38 18.26
CA LEU A 134 -25.87 61.25 17.71
C LEU A 134 -24.38 61.55 17.58
N ASN A 135 -24.00 62.78 17.21
CA ASN A 135 -22.61 63.22 17.10
C ASN A 135 -21.93 63.38 18.49
N SER A 136 -22.70 63.61 19.56
CA SER A 136 -22.20 63.60 20.95
C SER A 136 -21.77 62.21 21.42
N LYS A 137 -22.16 61.15 20.70
CA LYS A 137 -21.81 59.75 21.02
C LYS A 137 -20.57 59.34 20.23
N PRO A 138 -19.85 58.26 20.60
CA PRO A 138 -18.58 57.89 19.97
C PRO A 138 -18.73 57.27 18.56
N PHE A 139 -19.52 57.91 17.69
CA PHE A 139 -19.55 57.65 16.26
C PHE A 139 -18.42 58.41 15.57
N SER A 140 -17.75 57.77 14.61
CA SER A 140 -17.03 58.54 13.60
C SER A 140 -18.04 59.16 12.62
N ARG A 141 -17.70 60.28 11.98
CA ARG A 141 -18.54 60.90 10.94
C ARG A 141 -18.94 59.89 9.85
N ALA A 142 -18.00 59.03 9.45
CA ALA A 142 -18.26 57.98 8.46
C ALA A 142 -19.20 56.88 8.98
N ASP A 143 -19.13 56.52 10.27
CA ASP A 143 -20.06 55.57 10.88
C ASP A 143 -21.46 56.14 10.97
N LEU A 144 -21.59 57.41 11.38
CA LEU A 144 -22.86 58.10 11.46
C LEU A 144 -23.53 58.17 10.08
N GLY A 145 -22.79 58.59 9.05
CA GLY A 145 -23.28 58.60 7.66
C GLY A 145 -23.75 57.22 7.19
N ARG A 146 -23.01 56.14 7.52
CA ARG A 146 -23.39 54.77 7.17
C ARG A 146 -24.66 54.29 7.89
N VAL A 147 -24.80 54.62 9.17
CA VAL A 147 -25.98 54.29 9.99
C VAL A 147 -27.21 55.02 9.46
N LEU A 148 -27.12 56.34 9.26
CA LEU A 148 -28.24 57.15 8.78
C LEU A 148 -28.63 56.78 7.34
N SER A 149 -27.68 56.43 6.48
CA SER A 149 -27.97 56.00 5.11
C SER A 149 -28.64 54.63 5.03
N SER A 150 -28.27 53.71 5.93
CA SER A 150 -28.86 52.37 5.99
C SER A 150 -30.21 52.34 6.72
N CYS A 151 -30.45 53.29 7.63
CA CYS A 151 -31.71 53.41 8.34
C CYS A 151 -32.12 54.89 8.57
N PRO A 152 -32.57 55.58 7.51
CA PRO A 152 -32.94 57.01 7.60
C PRO A 152 -34.08 57.30 8.58
N MET A 153 -34.94 56.29 8.81
CA MET A 153 -36.12 56.39 9.66
C MET A 153 -35.80 56.70 11.13
N ILE A 154 -34.54 56.57 11.58
CA ILE A 154 -34.16 57.02 12.93
C ILE A 154 -34.45 58.51 13.09
N LEU A 155 -34.23 59.30 12.03
CA LEU A 155 -34.48 60.74 12.04
C LEU A 155 -35.97 61.10 12.10
N SER A 156 -36.88 60.15 11.81
CA SER A 156 -38.32 60.37 11.95
C SER A 156 -38.83 60.14 13.37
N ARG A 157 -38.01 59.60 14.29
CA ARG A 157 -38.42 59.33 15.67
C ARG A 157 -38.23 60.54 16.57
N SER A 158 -38.96 60.60 17.68
CA SER A 158 -38.80 61.64 18.70
C SER A 158 -37.44 61.49 19.40
N LEU A 159 -36.74 62.61 19.59
CA LEU A 159 -35.47 62.63 20.30
C LEU A 159 -35.67 62.24 21.76
N ASP A 160 -36.58 62.94 22.44
CA ASP A 160 -36.81 62.82 23.88
C ASP A 160 -37.61 61.57 24.27
N ASN A 161 -38.59 61.18 23.44
CA ASN A 161 -39.49 60.07 23.79
C ASN A 161 -39.00 58.70 23.29
N GLN A 162 -38.03 58.66 22.36
CA GLN A 162 -37.61 57.39 21.76
C GLN A 162 -36.10 57.24 21.63
N ILE A 163 -35.40 58.18 20.97
CA ILE A 163 -33.97 58.01 20.68
C ILE A 163 -33.14 58.02 21.98
N ILE A 164 -33.35 59.02 22.85
CA ILE A 164 -32.62 59.13 24.13
C ILE A 164 -32.99 57.98 25.09
N PRO A 165 -34.27 57.67 25.35
CA PRO A 165 -34.64 56.56 26.24
C PRO A 165 -34.10 55.21 25.75
N CYS A 166 -34.17 54.94 24.45
CA CYS A 166 -33.65 53.70 23.89
C CYS A 166 -32.12 53.62 24.00
N TYR A 167 -31.40 54.72 23.74
CA TYR A 167 -29.96 54.81 23.95
C TYR A 167 -29.59 54.54 25.42
N ASN A 168 -30.28 55.19 26.35
CA ASN A 168 -30.04 55.05 27.80
C ASN A 168 -30.34 53.63 28.28
N PHE A 169 -31.39 53.00 27.76
CA PHE A 169 -31.68 51.58 28.03
C PHE A 169 -30.49 50.69 27.62
N PHE A 170 -29.99 50.80 26.38
CA PHE A 170 -28.83 50.00 25.98
C PHE A 170 -27.57 50.37 26.75
N LYS A 171 -27.39 51.63 27.14
CA LYS A 171 -26.28 52.06 27.98
C LYS A 171 -26.34 51.42 29.37
N SER A 172 -27.53 51.27 29.95
CA SER A 172 -27.72 50.62 31.25
C SER A 172 -27.32 49.14 31.25
N ILE A 173 -27.37 48.46 30.10
CA ILE A 173 -27.02 47.05 29.96
C ILE A 173 -25.57 46.87 29.48
N LEU A 174 -25.12 47.69 28.52
CA LEU A 174 -23.81 47.55 27.90
C LEU A 174 -22.70 48.28 28.66
N HIS A 175 -23.07 49.15 29.59
CA HIS A 175 -22.22 49.96 30.49
C HIS A 175 -21.29 50.97 29.79
N LEU A 176 -21.04 50.82 28.49
CA LEU A 176 -20.12 51.65 27.70
C LEU A 176 -20.74 52.17 26.41
N ASP A 177 -20.59 53.47 26.15
CA ASP A 177 -21.11 54.14 24.93
C ASP A 177 -20.56 53.51 23.64
N ASN A 178 -19.32 53.04 23.63
CA ASN A 178 -18.71 52.40 22.44
C ASN A 178 -19.38 51.06 22.06
N ARG A 179 -19.92 50.31 23.04
CA ARG A 179 -20.67 49.07 22.81
C ARG A 179 -22.07 49.35 22.29
N VAL A 180 -22.71 50.39 22.82
CA VAL A 180 -23.99 50.90 22.31
C VAL A 180 -23.85 51.31 20.85
N VAL A 181 -22.85 52.12 20.52
CA VAL A 181 -22.50 52.51 19.14
C VAL A 181 -22.21 51.28 18.27
N SER A 182 -21.48 50.30 18.80
CA SER A 182 -21.19 49.04 18.10
C SER A 182 -22.44 48.23 17.76
N ALA A 183 -23.44 48.21 18.64
CA ALA A 183 -24.73 47.57 18.40
C ALA A 183 -25.52 48.34 17.32
N ILE A 184 -25.59 49.67 17.42
CA ILE A 184 -26.31 50.53 16.46
C ILE A 184 -25.70 50.40 15.06
N LYS A 185 -24.37 50.40 14.93
CA LYS A 185 -23.68 50.21 13.64
C LYS A 185 -24.05 48.89 12.95
N ARG A 186 -24.39 47.86 13.74
CA ARG A 186 -24.75 46.52 13.23
C ARG A 186 -26.24 46.37 12.96
N SER A 187 -27.10 46.94 13.80
CA SER A 187 -28.54 46.99 13.58
C SER A 187 -29.09 48.37 13.96
N PRO A 188 -29.05 49.36 13.05
CA PRO A 188 -29.60 50.68 13.29
C PRO A 188 -31.09 50.68 13.65
N ARG A 189 -31.82 49.65 13.19
CA ARG A 189 -33.25 49.47 13.47
C ARG A 189 -33.57 49.26 14.94
N ILE A 190 -32.57 48.97 15.79
CA ILE A 190 -32.77 48.80 17.24
C ILE A 190 -33.39 50.01 17.93
N PHE A 191 -33.22 51.21 17.34
CA PHE A 191 -33.85 52.44 17.83
C PHE A 191 -35.26 52.71 17.30
N LEU A 192 -35.77 51.88 16.38
CA LEU A 192 -37.12 52.04 15.85
C LEU A 192 -38.16 51.24 16.63
N GLU A 193 -37.73 50.33 17.49
CA GLU A 193 -38.59 49.40 18.22
C GLU A 193 -38.80 49.88 19.65
N ASP A 194 -39.98 49.56 20.19
CA ASP A 194 -40.23 49.66 21.63
C ASP A 194 -39.48 48.52 22.33
N VAL A 195 -38.52 48.90 23.17
CA VAL A 195 -37.67 47.95 23.92
C VAL A 195 -38.49 47.04 24.81
N ASN A 196 -39.63 47.50 25.31
CA ASN A 196 -40.49 46.73 26.22
C ASN A 196 -41.27 45.64 25.51
N LYS A 197 -41.44 45.73 24.19
CA LYS A 197 -42.27 44.80 23.41
C LYS A 197 -41.60 43.44 23.19
N ASN A 198 -40.33 43.44 22.79
CA ASN A 198 -39.60 42.21 22.46
C ASN A 198 -38.25 42.13 23.17
N ILE A 199 -37.50 43.23 23.23
CA ILE A 199 -36.10 43.21 23.66
C ILE A 199 -35.99 42.90 25.16
N VAL A 200 -36.77 43.58 26.00
CA VAL A 200 -36.82 43.32 27.44
C VAL A 200 -37.28 41.89 27.73
N PRO A 201 -38.44 41.40 27.23
CA PRO A 201 -38.85 40.00 27.43
C PRO A 201 -37.81 38.97 26.99
N ASN A 202 -37.10 39.20 25.88
CA ASN A 202 -36.06 38.29 25.39
C ASN A 202 -34.81 38.30 26.27
N ILE A 203 -34.42 39.47 26.80
CA ILE A 203 -33.30 39.57 27.75
C ILE A 203 -33.67 38.89 29.07
N THR A 204 -34.88 39.13 29.58
CA THR A 204 -35.40 38.48 30.79
C THR A 204 -35.44 36.96 30.62
N ALA A 205 -35.93 36.45 29.49
CA ALA A 205 -35.92 35.02 29.22
C ALA A 205 -34.51 34.40 29.20
N LEU A 206 -33.48 35.13 28.75
CA LEU A 206 -32.08 34.68 28.85
C LEU A 206 -31.56 34.71 30.28
N GLN A 207 -31.94 35.72 31.08
CA GLN A 207 -31.57 35.82 32.50
C GLN A 207 -32.20 34.70 33.32
N GLU A 208 -33.48 34.38 33.10
CA GLU A 208 -34.22 33.32 33.80
C GLU A 208 -33.61 31.93 33.59
N ILE A 209 -33.07 31.65 32.40
CA ILE A 209 -32.37 30.39 32.11
C ILE A 209 -30.88 30.41 32.54
N GLY A 210 -30.44 31.48 33.21
CA GLY A 210 -29.11 31.59 33.80
C GLY A 210 -27.99 32.02 32.85
N VAL A 211 -28.29 32.62 31.69
CA VAL A 211 -27.24 33.11 30.78
C VAL A 211 -26.42 34.21 31.47
N PRO A 212 -25.07 34.12 31.49
CA PRO A 212 -24.23 35.15 32.10
C PRO A 212 -24.45 36.54 31.48
N GLU A 213 -24.47 37.58 32.30
CA GLU A 213 -24.62 38.97 31.85
C GLU A 213 -23.61 39.34 30.75
N SER A 214 -22.36 38.90 30.87
CA SER A 214 -21.31 39.11 29.86
C SER A 214 -21.65 38.51 28.49
N SER A 215 -22.38 37.39 28.46
CA SER A 215 -22.85 36.74 27.23
C SER A 215 -24.05 37.47 26.61
N ILE A 216 -24.93 38.03 27.43
CA ILE A 216 -26.04 38.90 26.99
C ILE A 216 -25.48 40.19 26.40
N VAL A 217 -24.52 40.83 27.10
CA VAL A 217 -23.80 42.01 26.60
C VAL A 217 -23.11 41.71 25.26
N PHE A 218 -22.49 40.54 25.13
CA PHE A 218 -21.90 40.10 23.86
C PHE A 218 -22.96 39.94 22.76
N LEU A 219 -24.11 39.33 23.05
CA LEU A 219 -25.21 39.16 22.09
C LEU A 219 -25.71 40.52 21.58
N ILE A 220 -25.99 41.46 22.49
CA ILE A 220 -26.53 42.78 22.13
C ILE A 220 -25.49 43.61 21.36
N THR A 221 -24.21 43.55 21.77
CA THR A 221 -23.13 44.33 21.12
C THR A 221 -22.84 43.86 19.69
N TYR A 222 -22.83 42.54 19.45
CA TYR A 222 -22.37 41.95 18.19
C TYR A 222 -23.48 41.39 17.30
N TYR A 223 -24.63 41.03 17.88
CA TYR A 223 -25.76 40.41 17.17
C TYR A 223 -27.13 41.00 17.60
N PRO A 224 -27.29 42.33 17.59
CA PRO A 224 -28.51 43.01 18.08
C PRO A 224 -29.80 42.58 17.39
N ILE A 225 -29.73 42.08 16.14
CA ILE A 225 -30.92 41.61 15.41
C ILE A 225 -31.61 40.40 16.05
N VAL A 226 -30.90 39.65 16.88
CA VAL A 226 -31.39 38.42 17.50
C VAL A 226 -32.31 38.73 18.67
N VAL A 227 -32.00 39.76 19.48
CA VAL A 227 -32.85 40.19 20.60
C VAL A 227 -34.10 40.96 20.14
N GLN A 228 -34.14 41.39 18.88
CA GLN A 228 -35.30 42.02 18.21
C GLN A 228 -36.34 41.01 17.70
N LEU A 229 -36.03 39.71 17.73
CA LEU A 229 -36.99 38.69 17.31
C LEU A 229 -38.26 38.79 18.17
N LYS A 230 -39.42 38.54 17.55
CA LYS A 230 -40.68 38.41 18.29
C LYS A 230 -40.50 37.41 19.44
N HIS A 231 -41.03 37.75 20.62
CA HIS A 231 -40.79 36.98 21.84
C HIS A 231 -41.07 35.47 21.67
N ASP A 232 -42.22 35.10 21.08
CA ASP A 232 -42.57 33.69 20.82
C ASP A 232 -41.51 32.96 19.97
N ARG A 233 -41.03 33.61 18.91
CA ARG A 233 -40.01 33.04 18.02
C ARG A 233 -38.64 32.96 18.71
N PHE A 234 -38.32 33.94 19.56
CA PHE A 234 -37.10 33.93 20.34
C PHE A 234 -37.12 32.79 21.37
N GLY A 235 -38.22 32.63 22.10
CA GLY A 235 -38.43 31.52 23.03
C GLY A 235 -38.31 30.15 22.35
N GLU A 236 -38.94 29.97 21.19
CA GLU A 236 -38.76 28.75 20.38
C GLU A 236 -37.30 28.50 19.98
N THR A 237 -36.58 29.56 19.62
CA THR A 237 -35.16 29.49 19.23
C THR A 237 -34.31 29.04 20.41
N VAL A 238 -34.48 29.67 21.56
CA VAL A 238 -33.78 29.34 22.81
C VAL A 238 -34.06 27.89 23.20
N LYS A 239 -35.34 27.47 23.20
CA LYS A 239 -35.74 26.09 23.50
C LYS A 239 -35.08 25.08 22.56
N LYS A 240 -35.13 25.29 21.24
CA LYS A 240 -34.53 24.38 20.26
C LYS A 240 -33.01 24.30 20.39
N VAL A 241 -32.34 25.41 20.69
CA VAL A 241 -30.88 25.41 20.92
C VAL A 241 -30.54 24.65 22.20
N MET A 242 -31.35 24.76 23.26
CA MET A 242 -31.19 23.93 24.47
C MET A 242 -31.47 22.45 24.22
N GLU A 243 -32.47 22.10 23.40
CA GLU A 243 -32.76 20.71 22.98
C GLU A 243 -31.60 20.09 22.18
N MET A 244 -30.86 20.90 21.39
CA MET A 244 -29.60 20.48 20.75
C MET A 244 -28.45 20.29 21.77
N GLY A 245 -28.69 20.61 23.04
CA GLY A 245 -27.85 20.38 24.20
C GLY A 245 -26.72 21.39 24.39
N PHE A 246 -26.87 22.61 23.87
CA PHE A 246 -25.96 23.69 24.23
C PHE A 246 -26.17 24.12 25.69
N ASP A 247 -25.07 24.41 26.37
CA ASP A 247 -25.07 24.91 27.74
C ASP A 247 -25.26 26.44 27.76
N PRO A 248 -26.36 26.96 28.37
CA PRO A 248 -26.64 28.39 28.49
C PRO A 248 -25.53 29.22 29.13
N LEU A 249 -24.65 28.59 29.92
CA LEU A 249 -23.53 29.26 30.59
C LEU A 249 -22.36 29.59 29.66
N THR A 250 -22.36 29.06 28.43
CA THR A 250 -21.26 29.23 27.48
C THR A 250 -21.54 30.28 26.41
N VAL A 251 -20.54 31.06 26.00
CA VAL A 251 -20.70 32.02 24.89
C VAL A 251 -21.03 31.35 23.54
N VAL A 252 -20.78 30.04 23.42
CA VAL A 252 -21.12 29.26 22.22
C VAL A 252 -22.63 29.11 22.07
N PHE A 253 -23.38 29.06 23.18
CA PHE A 253 -24.85 29.11 23.19
C PHE A 253 -25.39 30.36 22.49
N ILE A 254 -24.83 31.53 22.82
CA ILE A 254 -25.20 32.80 22.17
C ILE A 254 -24.91 32.78 20.67
N LYS A 255 -23.78 32.20 20.25
CA LYS A 255 -23.45 32.03 18.82
C LYS A 255 -24.43 31.08 18.13
N ALA A 256 -24.91 30.04 18.81
CA ALA A 256 -25.90 29.13 18.26
C ALA A 256 -27.27 29.79 18.11
N ILE A 257 -27.75 30.53 19.12
CA ILE A 257 -28.96 31.35 19.03
C ILE A 257 -28.86 32.33 17.86
N GLN A 258 -27.71 32.98 17.70
CA GLN A 258 -27.48 33.91 16.61
C GLN A 258 -27.62 33.28 15.23
N VAL A 259 -27.03 32.10 15.03
CA VAL A 259 -27.08 31.41 13.73
C VAL A 259 -28.48 30.85 13.47
N PHE A 260 -29.07 30.19 14.46
CA PHE A 260 -30.38 29.55 14.31
C PHE A 260 -31.51 30.58 14.20
N GLY A 261 -31.55 31.56 15.11
CA GLY A 261 -32.56 32.63 15.13
C GLY A 261 -32.48 33.56 13.91
N GLY A 262 -31.28 33.70 13.33
CA GLY A 262 -31.05 34.48 12.11
C GLY A 262 -31.53 33.81 10.82
N MET A 263 -31.94 32.54 10.86
CA MET A 263 -32.37 31.78 9.69
C MET A 263 -33.86 31.42 9.73
N SER A 264 -34.44 31.17 8.55
CA SER A 264 -35.76 30.56 8.45
C SER A 264 -35.67 29.04 8.65
N LYS A 265 -36.77 28.40 9.06
CA LYS A 265 -36.84 26.93 9.16
C LYS A 265 -36.47 26.23 7.84
N SER A 266 -36.92 26.78 6.71
CA SER A 266 -36.58 26.26 5.39
C SER A 266 -35.08 26.39 5.07
N THR A 267 -34.45 27.50 5.44
CA THR A 267 -33.01 27.71 5.21
C THR A 267 -32.19 26.75 6.06
N TRP A 268 -32.58 26.54 7.33
CA TRP A 268 -31.95 25.57 8.20
C TRP A 268 -32.00 24.16 7.61
N GLU A 269 -33.18 23.73 7.15
CA GLU A 269 -33.37 22.40 6.56
C GLU A 269 -32.55 22.21 5.27
N GLN A 270 -32.45 23.23 4.41
CA GLN A 270 -31.57 23.21 3.25
C GLN A 270 -30.10 23.04 3.65
N LYS A 271 -29.64 23.69 4.74
CA LYS A 271 -28.27 23.51 5.24
C LYS A 271 -28.03 22.10 5.77
N MET A 272 -28.98 21.55 6.52
CA MET A 272 -28.93 20.17 6.99
C MET A 272 -28.81 19.18 5.82
N GLU A 273 -29.58 19.39 4.75
CA GLU A 273 -29.54 18.53 3.56
C GLU A 273 -28.18 18.59 2.84
N VAL A 274 -27.54 19.76 2.76
CA VAL A 274 -26.18 19.87 2.18
C VAL A 274 -25.19 18.96 2.91
N TYR A 275 -25.29 18.85 4.23
CA TYR A 275 -24.43 17.96 5.01
C TYR A 275 -24.83 16.48 4.91
N ARG A 276 -26.13 16.16 4.83
CA ARG A 276 -26.62 14.80 4.58
C ARG A 276 -26.12 14.23 3.26
N ARG A 277 -26.02 15.06 2.21
CA ARG A 277 -25.46 14.67 0.91
C ARG A 277 -24.01 14.19 0.98
N TRP A 278 -23.26 14.57 2.02
CA TRP A 278 -21.91 14.09 2.30
C TRP A 278 -21.86 12.87 3.23
N GLY A 279 -23.02 12.35 3.64
CA GLY A 279 -23.14 11.15 4.47
C GLY A 279 -23.15 11.39 5.98
N TRP A 280 -23.35 12.63 6.44
CA TRP A 280 -23.54 12.90 7.88
C TRP A 280 -24.98 12.62 8.32
N SER A 281 -25.11 11.95 9.46
CA SER A 281 -26.38 11.82 10.19
C SER A 281 -26.80 13.14 10.84
N ASN A 282 -28.08 13.28 11.18
CA ASN A 282 -28.57 14.47 11.88
C ASN A 282 -27.82 14.70 13.21
N ASP A 283 -27.51 13.64 13.96
CA ASP A 283 -26.78 13.73 15.23
C ASP A 283 -25.34 14.22 15.02
N GLU A 284 -24.64 13.75 13.98
CA GLU A 284 -23.30 14.23 13.64
C GLU A 284 -23.31 15.70 13.21
N ILE A 285 -24.35 16.12 12.49
CA ILE A 285 -24.52 17.53 12.09
C ILE A 285 -24.78 18.40 13.32
N VAL A 286 -25.59 17.93 14.28
CA VAL A 286 -25.82 18.63 15.55
C VAL A 286 -24.51 18.69 16.36
N LEU A 287 -23.72 17.62 16.43
CA LEU A 287 -22.40 17.63 17.07
C LEU A 287 -21.43 18.63 16.42
N LEU A 288 -21.44 18.72 15.09
CA LEU A 288 -20.67 19.71 14.34
C LEU A 288 -21.12 21.13 14.68
N PHE A 289 -22.43 21.38 14.69
CA PHE A 289 -23.01 22.67 15.01
C PHE A 289 -22.68 23.09 16.45
N ARG A 290 -22.73 22.16 17.41
CA ARG A 290 -22.31 22.38 18.80
C ARG A 290 -20.86 22.83 18.93
N ALA A 291 -19.97 22.18 18.19
CA ALA A 291 -18.56 22.49 18.24
C ALA A 291 -18.19 23.76 17.44
N PHE A 292 -18.93 24.09 16.38
CA PHE A 292 -18.68 25.26 15.54
C PHE A 292 -19.97 25.78 14.88
N PRO A 293 -20.80 26.60 15.56
CA PRO A 293 -22.10 27.01 15.04
C PRO A 293 -22.06 27.72 13.68
N ALA A 294 -20.97 28.43 13.39
CA ALA A 294 -20.79 29.15 12.13
C ALA A 294 -20.67 28.23 10.90
N CYS A 295 -20.56 26.89 11.06
CA CYS A 295 -20.64 25.95 9.95
C CYS A 295 -21.94 26.13 9.14
N MET A 296 -23.07 26.36 9.83
CA MET A 296 -24.39 26.54 9.19
C MET A 296 -24.51 27.88 8.45
N SER A 297 -23.67 28.85 8.79
CA SER A 297 -23.62 30.16 8.12
C SER A 297 -22.80 30.14 6.81
N LEU A 298 -22.07 29.06 6.51
CA LEU A 298 -21.28 28.96 5.29
C LEU A 298 -22.19 28.78 4.06
N SER A 299 -21.77 29.31 2.91
CA SER A 299 -22.49 29.07 1.65
C SER A 299 -22.39 27.60 1.22
N GLU A 300 -23.40 27.10 0.50
CA GLU A 300 -23.36 25.72 -0.01
C GLU A 300 -22.11 25.49 -0.88
N LYS A 301 -21.79 26.43 -1.78
CA LYS A 301 -20.58 26.40 -2.61
C LYS A 301 -19.31 26.23 -1.77
N LYS A 302 -19.21 26.95 -0.63
CA LYS A 302 -18.06 26.85 0.27
C LYS A 302 -17.98 25.49 0.96
N ILE A 303 -19.11 24.96 1.43
CA ILE A 303 -19.18 23.63 2.06
C ILE A 303 -18.80 22.56 1.04
N MET A 304 -19.46 22.53 -0.12
CA MET A 304 -19.24 21.55 -1.19
C MET A 304 -17.79 21.52 -1.67
N SER A 305 -17.19 22.68 -1.95
CA SER A 305 -15.80 22.76 -2.42
C SER A 305 -14.78 22.34 -1.36
N THR A 306 -15.03 22.66 -0.08
CA THR A 306 -14.13 22.26 1.01
C THR A 306 -14.25 20.77 1.30
N MET A 307 -15.47 20.20 1.28
CA MET A 307 -15.70 18.77 1.49
C MET A 307 -15.14 17.92 0.34
N ASP A 308 -15.30 18.35 -0.92
CA ASP A 308 -14.69 17.67 -2.08
C ASP A 308 -13.17 17.59 -1.93
N PHE A 309 -12.53 18.70 -1.54
CA PHE A 309 -11.09 18.70 -1.34
C PHE A 309 -10.67 17.80 -0.18
N LEU A 310 -11.30 17.94 0.99
CA LEU A 310 -10.88 17.19 2.19
C LEU A 310 -11.20 15.69 2.10
N VAL A 311 -12.40 15.32 1.66
CA VAL A 311 -12.85 13.94 1.62
C VAL A 311 -12.37 13.24 0.35
N ASN A 312 -12.68 13.77 -0.83
CA ASN A 312 -12.39 13.08 -2.09
C ASN A 312 -10.91 13.20 -2.50
N LYS A 313 -10.34 14.41 -2.47
CA LYS A 313 -8.95 14.64 -2.95
C LYS A 313 -7.88 14.28 -1.92
N MET A 314 -8.18 14.51 -0.65
CA MET A 314 -7.24 14.29 0.45
C MET A 314 -7.49 13.00 1.24
N GLY A 315 -8.64 12.36 1.09
CA GLY A 315 -8.96 11.07 1.73
C GLY A 315 -9.25 11.15 3.22
N TRP A 316 -9.58 12.34 3.76
CA TRP A 316 -9.93 12.48 5.17
C TRP A 316 -11.30 11.88 5.45
N LYS A 317 -11.39 11.14 6.56
CA LYS A 317 -12.67 10.63 7.04
C LYS A 317 -13.52 11.75 7.61
N LEU A 318 -14.83 11.62 7.47
CA LEU A 318 -15.84 12.50 8.07
C LEU A 318 -15.60 12.72 9.58
N THR A 319 -15.22 11.66 10.30
CA THR A 319 -14.90 11.70 11.74
C THR A 319 -13.69 12.56 12.09
N GLU A 320 -12.74 12.73 11.17
CA GLU A 320 -11.58 13.61 11.38
C GLU A 320 -11.96 15.09 11.20
N ILE A 321 -12.92 15.36 10.32
CA ILE A 321 -13.46 16.70 10.10
C ILE A 321 -14.32 17.12 11.30
N THR A 322 -15.15 16.22 11.84
CA THR A 322 -15.97 16.51 13.03
C THR A 322 -15.13 16.74 14.29
N ARG A 323 -13.95 16.12 14.41
CA ARG A 323 -12.96 16.40 15.48
C ARG A 323 -12.31 17.78 15.35
N PHE A 324 -12.32 18.38 14.17
CA PHE A 324 -11.75 19.71 13.93
C PHE A 324 -12.64 20.54 12.98
N PRO A 325 -13.85 20.90 13.44
CA PRO A 325 -14.92 21.43 12.58
C PRO A 325 -14.63 22.84 12.06
N ILE A 326 -13.78 23.60 12.76
CA ILE A 326 -13.29 24.91 12.33
C ILE A 326 -12.53 24.84 10.99
N SER A 327 -12.08 23.66 10.56
CA SER A 327 -11.48 23.46 9.24
C SER A 327 -12.37 23.94 8.09
N LEU A 328 -13.69 23.81 8.19
CA LEU A 328 -14.65 24.30 7.20
C LEU A 328 -14.64 25.83 7.08
N GLY A 329 -14.30 26.53 8.17
CA GLY A 329 -14.23 27.99 8.22
C GLY A 329 -12.96 28.58 7.61
N PHE A 330 -11.91 27.79 7.37
CA PHE A 330 -10.67 28.31 6.78
C PHE A 330 -10.78 28.60 5.28
N ASN A 331 -9.96 29.53 4.80
CA ASN A 331 -9.85 29.81 3.37
C ASN A 331 -9.29 28.58 2.64
N LEU A 332 -10.00 28.14 1.59
CA LEU A 332 -9.68 26.90 0.88
C LEU A 332 -8.34 27.03 0.14
N GLU A 333 -8.19 28.08 -0.66
CA GLU A 333 -7.05 28.29 -1.55
C GLU A 333 -5.80 28.74 -0.80
N LYS A 334 -5.94 29.67 0.15
CA LYS A 334 -4.79 30.28 0.83
C LYS A 334 -4.28 29.47 2.01
N ARG A 335 -5.11 28.61 2.62
CA ARG A 335 -4.73 27.91 3.86
C ARG A 335 -4.89 26.40 3.78
N ILE A 336 -6.07 25.92 3.37
CA ILE A 336 -6.34 24.47 3.40
C ILE A 336 -5.48 23.74 2.37
N ILE A 337 -5.57 24.13 1.09
CA ILE A 337 -4.88 23.45 -0.01
C ILE A 337 -3.35 23.39 0.21
N PRO A 338 -2.63 24.51 0.40
CA PRO A 338 -1.17 24.49 0.45
C PRO A 338 -0.64 23.66 1.63
N ARG A 339 -1.30 23.78 2.78
CA ARG A 339 -0.88 23.10 4.02
C ARG A 339 -1.18 21.61 4.01
N CYS A 340 -2.32 21.23 3.44
CA CYS A 340 -2.67 19.82 3.24
C CYS A 340 -1.69 19.12 2.28
N TRP A 341 -1.24 19.81 1.23
CA TRP A 341 -0.22 19.27 0.31
C TRP A 341 1.14 19.09 0.96
N VAL A 342 1.63 20.10 1.69
CA VAL A 342 2.86 19.98 2.49
C VAL A 342 2.75 18.81 3.45
N GLY A 343 1.65 18.71 4.20
CA GLY A 343 1.40 17.58 5.10
C GLY A 343 1.43 16.23 4.39
N LYS A 344 0.80 16.11 3.21
CA LYS A 344 0.78 14.88 2.41
C LYS A 344 2.18 14.44 1.96
N VAL A 345 2.99 15.38 1.47
CA VAL A 345 4.38 15.09 1.05
C VAL A 345 5.23 14.63 2.24
N LEU A 346 5.13 15.33 3.37
CA LEU A 346 5.87 14.94 4.58
C LEU A 346 5.46 13.54 5.09
N MET A 347 4.16 13.22 5.04
CA MET A 347 3.64 11.90 5.42
C MET A 347 4.13 10.78 4.48
N LEU A 348 4.17 11.05 3.17
CA LEU A 348 4.65 10.09 2.16
C LEU A 348 6.16 9.82 2.29
N LYS A 349 6.94 10.85 2.62
CA LYS A 349 8.39 10.75 2.87
C LYS A 349 8.72 10.18 4.25
N GLY A 350 7.73 9.95 5.10
CA GLY A 350 7.92 9.44 6.47
C GLY A 350 8.60 10.44 7.41
N LEU A 351 8.60 11.74 7.07
CA LEU A 351 9.20 12.80 7.88
C LEU A 351 8.28 13.27 9.01
N VAL A 352 6.98 12.98 8.90
CA VAL A 352 5.95 13.18 9.93
C VAL A 352 5.10 11.91 10.05
N LYS A 353 4.43 11.72 11.19
CA LYS A 353 3.59 10.55 11.47
C LYS A 353 2.48 10.39 10.41
N LYS A 354 2.19 9.14 10.03
CA LYS A 354 1.21 8.81 8.97
C LYS A 354 -0.25 9.08 9.36
N ASP A 355 -0.52 9.34 10.63
CA ASP A 355 -1.83 9.58 11.24
C ASP A 355 -1.95 10.97 11.87
N LEU A 356 -1.10 11.92 11.46
CA LEU A 356 -1.21 13.30 11.93
C LEU A 356 -2.62 13.83 11.62
N SER A 357 -3.31 14.42 12.60
CA SER A 357 -4.69 14.87 12.39
C SER A 357 -4.76 16.12 11.49
N LEU A 358 -5.90 16.33 10.84
CA LEU A 358 -6.17 17.53 10.01
C LEU A 358 -5.89 18.83 10.80
N GLY A 359 -6.22 18.83 12.09
CA GLY A 359 -5.99 19.96 12.98
C GLY A 359 -4.51 20.30 13.19
N ALA A 360 -3.61 19.30 13.11
CA ALA A 360 -2.17 19.52 13.28
C ALA A 360 -1.58 20.42 12.18
N PHE A 361 -2.13 20.39 10.97
CA PHE A 361 -1.61 21.22 9.86
C PHE A 361 -2.29 22.59 9.79
N LEU A 362 -3.60 22.65 10.04
CA LEU A 362 -4.40 23.85 9.75
C LEU A 362 -4.41 24.87 10.91
N ARG A 363 -4.21 24.43 12.16
CA ARG A 363 -4.37 25.28 13.35
C ARG A 363 -3.28 26.35 13.50
N TYR A 364 -2.05 26.09 13.06
CA TYR A 364 -0.91 26.98 13.31
C TYR A 364 -1.03 28.32 12.57
N THR A 365 -0.44 29.38 13.14
CA THR A 365 -0.18 30.64 12.41
C THR A 365 0.75 30.38 11.21
N GLU A 366 0.87 31.33 10.30
CA GLU A 366 1.70 31.17 9.11
C GLU A 366 3.18 30.93 9.45
N SER A 367 3.81 31.77 10.27
CA SER A 367 5.20 31.57 10.70
C SER A 367 5.39 30.21 11.39
N LYS A 368 4.55 29.87 12.39
CA LYS A 368 4.65 28.57 13.09
C LYS A 368 4.48 27.37 12.16
N PHE A 369 3.66 27.50 11.12
CA PHE A 369 3.50 26.44 10.11
C PHE A 369 4.77 26.30 9.25
N LEU A 370 5.30 27.41 8.76
CA LEU A 370 6.53 27.45 7.96
C LEU A 370 7.70 26.88 8.74
N ASP A 371 7.94 27.34 9.96
CA ASP A 371 9.05 26.87 10.79
C ASP A 371 8.98 25.36 11.03
N ARG A 372 7.77 24.87 11.41
CA ARG A 372 7.57 23.49 11.85
C ARG A 372 7.52 22.48 10.72
N PHE A 373 6.97 22.86 9.56
CA PHE A 373 6.69 21.92 8.47
C PHE A 373 7.39 22.26 7.16
N VAL A 374 7.84 23.49 6.94
CA VAL A 374 8.52 23.87 5.69
C VAL A 374 10.02 24.02 5.92
N ILE A 375 10.45 24.99 6.74
CA ILE A 375 11.87 25.31 6.99
C ILE A 375 12.58 24.13 7.64
N LYS A 376 12.01 23.53 8.69
CA LYS A 376 12.58 22.35 9.36
C LYS A 376 12.94 21.20 8.41
N TYR A 377 12.15 21.01 7.35
CA TYR A 377 12.32 19.91 6.40
C TYR A 377 12.88 20.36 5.05
N GLN A 378 13.25 21.64 4.89
CA GLN A 378 13.69 22.21 3.62
C GLN A 378 14.99 21.57 3.13
N ASN A 379 15.92 21.22 4.04
CA ASN A 379 17.15 20.51 3.67
C ASN A 379 16.90 19.07 3.19
N HIS A 380 15.78 18.47 3.60
CA HIS A 380 15.37 17.13 3.17
C HIS A 380 14.54 17.17 1.88
N ILE A 381 13.76 18.25 1.70
CA ILE A 381 12.91 18.48 0.52
C ILE A 381 13.07 19.95 0.10
N PRO A 382 14.08 20.28 -0.72
CA PRO A 382 14.37 21.66 -1.11
C PRO A 382 13.19 22.39 -1.78
N GLN A 383 12.31 21.63 -2.42
CA GLN A 383 11.13 22.13 -3.16
C GLN A 383 9.91 22.40 -2.26
N LEU A 384 9.99 22.12 -0.95
CA LEU A 384 8.84 22.20 -0.04
C LEU A 384 8.31 23.64 0.13
N LEU A 385 9.21 24.63 0.06
CA LEU A 385 8.85 26.04 0.05
C LEU A 385 8.08 26.40 -1.22
N ASN A 386 8.53 25.91 -2.38
CA ASN A 386 7.88 26.16 -3.66
C ASN A 386 6.50 25.47 -3.74
N LEU A 387 6.37 24.28 -3.10
CA LEU A 387 5.09 23.60 -2.94
C LEU A 387 4.11 24.41 -2.06
N TYR A 388 4.58 24.98 -0.95
CA TYR A 388 3.76 25.84 -0.08
C TYR A 388 3.32 27.13 -0.80
N LYS A 389 4.21 27.74 -1.58
CA LYS A 389 3.91 28.96 -2.35
C LYS A 389 3.02 28.70 -3.58
N GLY A 390 2.77 27.45 -3.95
CA GLY A 390 1.98 27.08 -5.12
C GLY A 390 2.76 27.20 -6.45
N GLU A 391 4.05 27.51 -6.42
CA GLU A 391 4.90 27.74 -7.60
C GLU A 391 5.18 26.46 -8.41
N VAL A 392 5.00 25.27 -7.81
CA VAL A 392 5.20 23.96 -8.48
C VAL A 392 3.89 23.14 -8.50
N GLY A 393 2.78 23.69 -7.99
CA GLY A 393 1.59 22.93 -7.62
C GLY A 393 0.31 23.15 -8.45
N HIS A 394 0.36 23.93 -9.54
CA HIS A 394 -0.86 24.35 -10.26
C HIS A 394 -0.91 24.03 -11.75
N SER A 395 0.02 23.24 -12.29
CA SER A 395 -0.14 22.71 -13.65
C SER A 395 -1.30 21.69 -13.65
N PHE A 396 -2.30 21.92 -14.51
CA PHE A 396 -3.36 20.96 -14.79
C PHE A 396 -2.78 19.56 -15.07
N THR A 397 -1.65 19.51 -15.79
CA THR A 397 -0.92 18.29 -16.11
C THR A 397 -0.45 17.54 -14.86
N VAL A 398 0.12 18.22 -13.84
CA VAL A 398 0.57 17.57 -12.60
C VAL A 398 -0.61 16.98 -11.84
N SER A 399 -1.70 17.74 -11.70
CA SER A 399 -2.93 17.27 -11.05
C SER A 399 -3.51 16.06 -11.77
N TYR A 400 -3.54 16.09 -13.10
CA TYR A 400 -4.03 14.99 -13.93
C TYR A 400 -3.16 13.73 -13.79
N LEU A 401 -1.83 13.87 -13.80
CA LEU A 401 -0.91 12.74 -13.64
C LEU A 401 -1.04 12.06 -12.27
N VAL A 402 -1.28 12.83 -11.21
CA VAL A 402 -1.50 12.28 -9.86
C VAL A 402 -2.86 11.58 -9.79
N ASN A 403 -3.94 12.26 -10.17
CA ASN A 403 -5.30 11.79 -9.94
C ASN A 403 -5.74 10.70 -10.93
N SER A 404 -5.41 10.86 -12.21
CA SER A 404 -5.88 9.99 -13.29
C SER A 404 -4.90 8.87 -13.65
N CYS A 405 -3.59 9.13 -13.52
CA CYS A 405 -2.53 8.15 -13.86
C CYS A 405 -1.93 7.45 -12.62
N GLY A 406 -2.25 7.91 -11.40
CA GLY A 406 -1.80 7.31 -10.15
C GLY A 406 -0.31 7.51 -9.85
N LEU A 407 0.32 8.54 -10.42
CA LEU A 407 1.74 8.86 -10.15
C LEU A 407 1.90 9.47 -8.75
N SER A 408 3.07 9.25 -8.13
CA SER A 408 3.43 10.03 -6.93
C SER A 408 3.61 11.51 -7.31
N PRO A 409 3.39 12.45 -6.38
CA PRO A 409 3.59 13.87 -6.66
C PRO A 409 4.98 14.19 -7.25
N GLU A 410 6.04 13.56 -6.74
CA GLU A 410 7.40 13.77 -7.24
C GLU A 410 7.58 13.28 -8.67
N THR A 411 6.99 12.12 -8.98
CA THR A 411 7.08 11.51 -10.31
C THR A 411 6.23 12.28 -11.32
N ALA A 412 5.07 12.80 -10.89
CA ALA A 412 4.18 13.62 -11.70
C ALA A 412 4.83 14.97 -12.05
N ILE A 413 5.55 15.59 -11.11
CA ILE A 413 6.31 16.83 -11.37
C ILE A 413 7.39 16.57 -12.42
N SER A 414 8.24 15.55 -12.23
CA SER A 414 9.29 15.21 -13.20
C SER A 414 8.74 14.80 -14.57
N ALA A 415 7.57 14.15 -14.62
CA ALA A 415 6.90 13.84 -15.88
C ALA A 415 6.33 15.10 -16.55
N SER A 416 5.80 16.05 -15.79
CA SER A 416 5.25 17.31 -16.32
C SER A 416 6.31 18.25 -16.94
N GLU A 417 7.58 18.07 -16.60
CA GLU A 417 8.67 18.77 -17.30
C GLU A 417 8.80 18.33 -18.77
N LYS A 418 8.31 17.13 -19.12
CA LYS A 418 8.43 16.53 -20.46
C LYS A 418 7.15 16.65 -21.29
N ILE A 419 6.02 16.95 -20.65
CA ILE A 419 4.71 17.01 -21.28
C ILE A 419 3.87 18.12 -20.66
N HIS A 420 3.15 18.86 -21.50
CA HIS A 420 2.20 19.88 -21.06
C HIS A 420 0.89 19.73 -21.81
N PHE A 421 -0.23 19.75 -21.09
CA PHE A 421 -1.57 19.80 -21.65
C PHE A 421 -2.56 20.38 -20.64
N GLU A 422 -3.61 21.03 -21.14
CA GLU A 422 -4.66 21.68 -20.33
C GLU A 422 -6.03 21.01 -20.47
N ASN A 423 -6.17 20.08 -21.41
CA ASN A 423 -7.43 19.38 -21.71
C ASN A 423 -7.25 17.86 -21.50
N PRO A 424 -8.14 17.20 -20.74
CA PRO A 424 -8.02 15.77 -20.47
C PRO A 424 -8.49 14.89 -21.63
N LYS A 425 -9.17 15.41 -22.66
CA LYS A 425 -9.83 14.61 -23.71
C LYS A 425 -8.90 13.61 -24.41
N ASN A 426 -7.71 14.05 -24.85
CA ASN A 426 -6.76 13.16 -25.51
C ASN A 426 -6.09 12.18 -24.51
N PRO A 427 -5.54 12.63 -23.37
CA PRO A 427 -5.06 11.74 -22.32
C PRO A 427 -6.09 10.69 -21.86
N ASP A 428 -7.36 11.07 -21.68
CA ASP A 428 -8.44 10.16 -21.28
C ASP A 428 -8.71 9.10 -22.35
N SER A 429 -8.65 9.49 -23.63
CA SER A 429 -8.81 8.55 -24.75
C SER A 429 -7.65 7.54 -24.80
N VAL A 430 -6.42 8.00 -24.56
CA VAL A 430 -5.24 7.13 -24.42
C VAL A 430 -5.39 6.18 -23.23
N LEU A 431 -5.81 6.68 -22.07
CA LEU A 431 -6.02 5.86 -20.87
C LEU A 431 -7.15 4.85 -21.06
N ALA A 432 -8.24 5.23 -21.72
CA ALA A 432 -9.35 4.35 -22.05
C ALA A 432 -8.89 3.21 -22.98
N LEU A 433 -8.15 3.53 -24.04
CA LEU A 433 -7.58 2.54 -24.94
C LEU A 433 -6.67 1.55 -24.20
N LEU A 434 -5.77 2.04 -23.34
CA LEU A 434 -4.88 1.20 -22.53
C LEU A 434 -5.66 0.30 -21.57
N ARG A 435 -6.73 0.78 -20.95
CA ARG A 435 -7.61 -0.03 -20.08
C ARG A 435 -8.34 -1.10 -20.87
N ASN A 436 -8.90 -0.74 -22.03
CA ASN A 436 -9.58 -1.68 -22.93
C ASN A 436 -8.62 -2.75 -23.48
N SER A 437 -7.35 -2.41 -23.64
CA SER A 437 -6.29 -3.37 -23.99
C SER A 437 -5.77 -4.18 -22.80
N GLY A 438 -6.44 -4.19 -21.65
CA GLY A 438 -6.10 -5.01 -20.48
C GLY A 438 -5.02 -4.42 -19.55
N CYS A 439 -4.69 -3.13 -19.66
CA CYS A 439 -3.79 -2.48 -18.70
C CYS A 439 -4.49 -2.16 -17.39
N THR A 440 -3.91 -2.60 -16.27
CA THR A 440 -4.35 -2.17 -14.92
C THR A 440 -3.82 -0.77 -14.62
N ASN A 441 -4.35 -0.12 -13.58
CA ASN A 441 -3.81 1.16 -13.10
C ASN A 441 -2.29 1.07 -12.79
N THR A 442 -1.82 -0.06 -12.25
CA THR A 442 -0.38 -0.26 -12.00
C THR A 442 0.46 -0.34 -13.27
N HIS A 443 -0.10 -0.89 -14.36
CA HIS A 443 0.55 -0.90 -15.67
C HIS A 443 0.62 0.52 -16.24
N ILE A 444 -0.50 1.25 -16.19
CA ILE A 444 -0.62 2.63 -16.66
C ILE A 444 0.37 3.53 -15.94
N THR A 445 0.46 3.46 -14.60
CA THR A 445 1.42 4.25 -13.82
C THR A 445 2.85 4.01 -14.31
N LYS A 446 3.26 2.75 -14.48
CA LYS A 446 4.63 2.42 -14.96
C LYS A 446 4.90 2.93 -16.38
N ILE A 447 3.92 2.83 -17.27
CA ILE A 447 4.03 3.30 -18.66
C ILE A 447 4.19 4.82 -18.67
N VAL A 448 3.28 5.54 -18.03
CA VAL A 448 3.26 7.02 -17.99
C VAL A 448 4.48 7.58 -17.27
N THR A 449 4.97 6.92 -16.21
CA THR A 449 6.23 7.33 -15.55
C THR A 449 7.44 7.31 -16.49
N LYS A 450 7.53 6.30 -17.36
CA LYS A 450 8.70 6.13 -18.25
C LYS A 450 8.55 6.84 -19.60
N LEU A 451 7.32 6.95 -20.11
CA LEU A 451 7.02 7.57 -21.39
C LEU A 451 5.80 8.51 -21.26
N PRO A 452 5.94 9.69 -20.62
CA PRO A 452 4.83 10.62 -20.41
C PRO A 452 4.23 11.15 -21.73
N SER A 453 5.07 11.32 -22.76
CA SER A 453 4.67 11.79 -24.09
C SER A 453 3.62 10.93 -24.79
N LEU A 454 3.42 9.68 -24.33
CA LEU A 454 2.35 8.82 -24.82
C LEU A 454 0.95 9.43 -24.60
N LEU A 455 0.76 10.30 -23.59
CA LEU A 455 -0.53 10.95 -23.35
C LEU A 455 -0.90 12.01 -24.40
N LEU A 456 0.04 12.40 -25.26
CA LEU A 456 -0.14 13.41 -26.30
C LEU A 456 -0.35 12.79 -27.69
N VAL A 457 -0.23 11.47 -27.85
CA VAL A 457 -0.37 10.81 -29.15
C VAL A 457 -1.85 10.58 -29.49
N ASP A 458 -2.14 10.45 -30.78
CA ASP A 458 -3.44 10.01 -31.27
C ASP A 458 -3.63 8.52 -30.92
N PRO A 459 -4.58 8.16 -30.04
CA PRO A 459 -4.75 6.78 -29.57
C PRO A 459 -5.15 5.83 -30.70
N GLU A 460 -6.00 6.26 -31.63
CA GLU A 460 -6.54 5.42 -32.71
C GLU A 460 -5.51 5.24 -33.83
N LYS A 461 -4.81 6.31 -34.22
CA LYS A 461 -3.85 6.25 -35.34
C LYS A 461 -2.48 5.72 -34.94
N THR A 462 -2.08 5.92 -33.68
CA THR A 462 -0.69 5.66 -33.25
C THR A 462 -0.59 4.47 -32.31
N LEU A 463 -1.45 4.40 -31.31
CA LEU A 463 -1.31 3.42 -30.22
C LEU A 463 -2.04 2.12 -30.52
N LEU A 464 -3.28 2.20 -31.03
CA LEU A 464 -4.10 1.03 -31.35
C LEU A 464 -3.41 0.08 -32.35
N PRO A 465 -2.84 0.53 -33.49
CA PRO A 465 -2.21 -0.38 -34.44
C PRO A 465 -1.01 -1.12 -33.84
N LYS A 466 -0.30 -0.50 -32.90
CA LYS A 466 0.83 -1.15 -32.19
C LYS A 466 0.34 -2.22 -31.24
N LEU A 467 -0.76 -1.96 -30.51
CA LEU A 467 -1.36 -2.93 -29.60
C LEU A 467 -1.94 -4.11 -30.38
N GLU A 468 -2.63 -3.85 -31.48
CA GLU A 468 -3.14 -4.88 -32.39
C GLU A 468 -2.04 -5.72 -33.01
N PHE A 469 -0.92 -5.09 -33.43
CA PHE A 469 0.25 -5.81 -33.91
C PHE A 469 0.81 -6.78 -32.86
N PHE A 470 0.87 -6.39 -31.58
CA PHE A 470 1.29 -7.33 -30.54
C PHE A 470 0.25 -8.42 -30.27
N CYS A 471 -1.05 -8.10 -30.36
CA CYS A 471 -2.11 -9.10 -30.24
C CYS A 471 -2.11 -10.09 -31.40
N SER A 472 -1.81 -9.66 -32.63
CA SER A 472 -1.72 -10.53 -33.82
C SER A 472 -0.55 -11.51 -33.76
N MET A 473 0.43 -11.27 -32.87
CA MET A 473 1.46 -12.25 -32.51
C MET A 473 0.94 -13.37 -31.56
N GLY A 474 -0.35 -13.40 -31.23
CA GLY A 474 -0.93 -14.40 -30.33
C GLY A 474 -0.74 -14.12 -28.85
N PHE A 475 -0.31 -12.91 -28.47
CA PHE A 475 -0.30 -12.50 -27.07
C PHE A 475 -1.69 -12.03 -26.65
N SER A 476 -2.16 -12.47 -25.47
CA SER A 476 -3.38 -11.91 -24.88
C SER A 476 -3.16 -10.45 -24.46
N SER A 477 -4.23 -9.65 -24.43
CA SER A 477 -4.16 -8.23 -24.06
C SER A 477 -3.53 -8.02 -22.67
N ALA A 478 -3.84 -8.90 -21.72
CA ALA A 478 -3.19 -8.92 -20.39
C ALA A 478 -1.68 -9.21 -20.48
N ARG A 479 -1.26 -10.12 -21.37
CA ARG A 479 0.16 -10.42 -21.59
C ARG A 479 0.86 -9.20 -22.19
N VAL A 480 0.29 -8.57 -23.22
CA VAL A 480 0.80 -7.34 -23.83
C VAL A 480 0.98 -6.23 -22.78
N ALA A 481 0.00 -6.02 -21.91
CA ALA A 481 0.09 -5.04 -20.83
C ALA A 481 1.21 -5.35 -19.82
N SER A 482 1.33 -6.61 -19.38
CA SER A 482 2.42 -7.04 -18.47
C SER A 482 3.80 -6.95 -19.11
N MET A 483 3.87 -7.09 -20.44
CA MET A 483 5.07 -7.08 -21.25
C MET A 483 5.56 -5.65 -21.52
N LEU A 484 4.66 -4.71 -21.83
CA LEU A 484 5.02 -3.34 -22.17
C LEU A 484 5.18 -2.43 -20.93
N SER A 485 4.51 -2.73 -19.81
CA SER A 485 4.58 -1.85 -18.63
C SER A 485 5.95 -1.71 -17.97
N PRO A 486 6.83 -2.73 -17.88
CA PRO A 486 8.15 -2.56 -17.29
C PRO A 486 9.08 -1.70 -18.15
N ASP A 487 8.84 -1.62 -19.46
CA ASP A 487 9.63 -0.86 -20.43
C ASP A 487 8.76 -0.52 -21.67
N PRO A 488 8.15 0.68 -21.70
CA PRO A 488 7.25 1.08 -22.78
C PRO A 488 7.97 1.60 -24.03
N SER A 489 9.30 1.46 -24.13
CA SER A 489 10.10 2.01 -25.24
C SER A 489 9.64 1.57 -26.63
N LEU A 490 9.02 0.38 -26.76
CA LEU A 490 8.45 -0.11 -28.02
C LEU A 490 7.28 0.74 -28.52
N LEU A 491 6.47 1.29 -27.61
CA LEU A 491 5.34 2.14 -27.96
C LEU A 491 5.78 3.49 -28.56
N GLY A 492 7.02 3.91 -28.29
CA GLY A 492 7.65 5.08 -28.89
C GLY A 492 8.25 4.86 -30.28
N ARG A 493 8.34 3.62 -30.78
CA ARG A 493 8.96 3.30 -32.08
C ARG A 493 7.93 3.28 -33.22
N SER A 494 8.38 3.51 -34.46
CA SER A 494 7.54 3.40 -35.66
C SER A 494 7.14 1.95 -35.93
N LEU A 495 5.84 1.70 -36.12
CA LEU A 495 5.33 0.37 -36.41
C LEU A 495 5.84 -0.14 -37.77
N GLU A 496 5.56 0.63 -38.82
CA GLU A 496 5.90 0.28 -40.22
C GLU A 496 7.40 0.30 -40.49
N LYS A 497 8.12 1.34 -40.05
CA LYS A 497 9.54 1.50 -40.42
C LYS A 497 10.49 0.67 -39.57
N VAL A 498 10.07 0.24 -38.38
CA VAL A 498 10.99 -0.36 -37.38
C VAL A 498 10.48 -1.67 -36.82
N LEU A 499 9.24 -1.73 -36.32
CA LEU A 499 8.76 -2.91 -35.58
C LEU A 499 8.44 -4.09 -36.50
N ILE A 500 7.63 -3.87 -37.55
CA ILE A 500 7.21 -4.94 -38.48
C ILE A 500 8.41 -5.56 -39.22
N PRO A 501 9.30 -4.80 -39.88
CA PRO A 501 10.41 -5.39 -40.64
C PRO A 501 11.35 -6.23 -39.76
N LYS A 502 11.68 -5.73 -38.56
CA LYS A 502 12.59 -6.41 -37.64
C LYS A 502 11.97 -7.64 -36.98
N TYR A 503 10.68 -7.59 -36.71
CA TYR A 503 9.94 -8.76 -36.26
C TYR A 503 9.91 -9.84 -37.34
N ASN A 504 9.63 -9.48 -38.60
CA ASN A 504 9.62 -10.41 -39.72
C ASN A 504 10.99 -11.06 -39.95
N PHE A 505 12.07 -10.28 -39.83
CA PHE A 505 13.44 -10.82 -39.86
C PHE A 505 13.69 -11.81 -38.71
N LEU A 506 13.34 -11.46 -37.47
CA LEU A 506 13.50 -12.37 -36.33
C LEU A 506 12.68 -13.66 -36.49
N LYS A 507 11.53 -13.56 -37.14
CA LYS A 507 10.72 -14.72 -37.51
C LYS A 507 11.36 -15.59 -38.58
N SER A 508 11.98 -15.01 -39.61
CA SER A 508 12.66 -15.77 -40.66
C SER A 508 13.83 -16.60 -40.12
N VAL A 509 14.46 -16.16 -39.02
CA VAL A 509 15.52 -16.93 -38.34
C VAL A 509 15.01 -17.87 -37.22
N HIS A 510 13.70 -18.14 -37.16
CA HIS A 510 13.02 -19.03 -36.20
C HIS A 510 13.11 -18.61 -34.71
N ILE A 511 13.07 -17.30 -34.43
CA ILE A 511 12.99 -16.79 -33.06
C ILE A 511 11.54 -16.74 -32.58
N SER A 512 11.32 -17.10 -31.32
CA SER A 512 9.98 -17.07 -30.71
C SER A 512 9.46 -15.63 -30.61
N ASN A 513 8.13 -15.44 -30.56
CA ASN A 513 7.53 -14.10 -30.42
C ASN A 513 8.06 -13.39 -29.17
N GLU A 514 8.18 -14.14 -28.09
CA GLU A 514 8.60 -13.62 -26.80
C GLU A 514 10.07 -13.18 -26.78
N ASP A 515 10.94 -13.95 -27.42
CA ASP A 515 12.34 -13.57 -27.56
C ASP A 515 12.54 -12.44 -28.57
N ALA A 516 11.73 -12.40 -29.65
CA ALA A 516 11.74 -11.30 -30.60
C ALA A 516 11.40 -9.96 -29.91
N ILE A 517 10.42 -9.94 -29.00
CA ILE A 517 10.13 -8.73 -28.21
C ILE A 517 11.30 -8.34 -27.29
N LYS A 518 11.94 -9.30 -26.61
CA LYS A 518 13.12 -8.99 -25.76
C LYS A 518 14.24 -8.34 -26.57
N VAL A 519 14.40 -8.77 -27.81
CA VAL A 519 15.37 -8.24 -28.76
C VAL A 519 14.98 -6.83 -29.20
N LEU A 520 13.74 -6.63 -29.66
CA LEU A 520 13.23 -5.34 -30.15
C LEU A 520 13.30 -4.21 -29.10
N ARG A 521 13.23 -4.53 -27.80
CA ARG A 521 13.38 -3.52 -26.73
C ARG A 521 14.76 -2.88 -26.69
N ARG A 522 15.82 -3.57 -27.14
CA ARG A 522 17.20 -3.05 -27.05
C ARG A 522 17.38 -1.93 -28.08
N SER A 523 17.94 -0.80 -27.64
CA SER A 523 18.17 0.37 -28.50
C SER A 523 19.11 0.08 -29.66
N SER A 524 20.10 -0.80 -29.47
CA SER A 524 21.14 -1.12 -30.46
C SER A 524 20.64 -1.77 -31.76
N TRP A 525 19.44 -2.36 -31.79
CA TRP A 525 18.86 -2.93 -33.01
C TRP A 525 18.36 -1.86 -33.98
N SER A 526 18.33 -0.57 -33.62
CA SER A 526 17.69 0.46 -34.45
C SER A 526 18.45 0.84 -35.72
N SER A 527 19.77 0.62 -35.82
CA SER A 527 20.62 1.50 -36.65
C SER A 527 21.57 0.86 -37.68
N SER A 528 21.32 -0.35 -38.22
CA SER A 528 22.25 -0.91 -39.24
C SER A 528 21.62 -2.00 -40.11
N GLY A 529 21.71 -1.87 -41.44
CA GLY A 529 21.31 -2.91 -42.40
C GLY A 529 22.30 -4.08 -42.50
N ASN A 530 23.57 -3.88 -42.12
CA ASN A 530 24.59 -4.94 -42.08
C ASN A 530 24.39 -5.92 -40.91
N LEU A 531 23.62 -5.51 -39.89
CA LEU A 531 23.37 -6.29 -38.69
C LEU A 531 22.51 -7.53 -38.97
N GLU A 532 21.45 -7.39 -39.75
CA GLU A 532 20.54 -8.49 -40.10
C GLU A 532 21.28 -9.57 -40.92
N ARG A 533 22.11 -9.14 -41.86
CA ARG A 533 23.00 -10.02 -42.64
C ARG A 533 23.97 -10.80 -41.75
N ASN A 534 24.65 -10.12 -40.83
CA ASN A 534 25.60 -10.77 -39.90
C ASN A 534 24.89 -11.76 -38.97
N ILE A 535 23.73 -11.40 -38.43
CA ILE A 535 22.95 -12.27 -37.54
C ILE A 535 22.49 -13.53 -38.28
N ALA A 536 21.96 -13.39 -39.50
CA ALA A 536 21.54 -14.53 -40.30
C ALA A 536 22.72 -15.48 -40.60
N ALA A 537 23.87 -14.93 -41.02
CA ALA A 537 25.09 -15.71 -41.26
C ALA A 537 25.60 -16.41 -39.99
N ASN A 538 25.62 -15.72 -38.85
CA ASN A 538 26.10 -16.29 -37.60
C ASN A 538 25.16 -17.36 -37.02
N ILE A 539 23.86 -17.22 -37.23
CA ILE A 539 22.88 -18.26 -36.89
C ILE A 539 23.11 -19.52 -37.75
N ALA A 540 23.44 -19.37 -39.04
CA ALA A 540 23.78 -20.50 -39.90
C ALA A 540 25.02 -21.24 -39.37
N VAL A 541 26.09 -20.51 -39.02
CA VAL A 541 27.31 -21.11 -38.43
C VAL A 541 26.98 -21.90 -37.15
N LEU A 542 26.12 -21.38 -36.27
CA LEU A 542 25.72 -22.11 -35.06
C LEU A 542 24.92 -23.37 -35.36
N ARG A 543 24.05 -23.34 -36.39
CA ARG A 543 23.28 -24.51 -36.82
C ARG A 543 24.18 -25.59 -37.40
N GLU A 544 25.13 -25.21 -38.25
CA GLU A 544 26.16 -26.10 -38.80
C GLU A 544 27.03 -26.73 -37.70
N THR A 545 27.31 -25.97 -36.63
CA THR A 545 28.06 -26.46 -35.46
C THR A 545 27.19 -27.35 -34.53
N GLY A 546 25.93 -27.61 -34.88
CA GLY A 546 25.03 -28.48 -34.14
C GLY A 546 24.36 -27.84 -32.92
N VAL A 547 24.36 -26.50 -32.80
CA VAL A 547 23.69 -25.80 -31.70
C VAL A 547 22.17 -25.83 -31.91
N PRO A 548 21.36 -26.31 -30.94
CA PRO A 548 19.91 -26.33 -31.10
C PRO A 548 19.31 -24.93 -31.24
N ILE A 549 18.34 -24.76 -32.14
CA ILE A 549 17.63 -23.49 -32.39
C ILE A 549 17.07 -22.87 -31.10
N SER A 550 16.52 -23.70 -30.21
CA SER A 550 16.01 -23.27 -28.89
C SER A 550 17.05 -22.58 -28.00
N ARG A 551 18.34 -22.81 -28.27
CA ARG A 551 19.45 -22.19 -27.54
C ARG A 551 20.13 -21.08 -28.33
N ILE A 552 20.05 -21.09 -29.66
CA ILE A 552 20.45 -19.93 -30.48
C ILE A 552 19.66 -18.69 -30.04
N SER A 553 18.37 -18.84 -29.71
CA SER A 553 17.55 -17.76 -29.14
C SER A 553 18.17 -17.10 -27.90
N TYR A 554 18.87 -17.88 -27.04
CA TYR A 554 19.56 -17.34 -25.87
C TYR A 554 20.71 -16.38 -26.24
N LEU A 555 21.44 -16.64 -27.32
CA LEU A 555 22.48 -15.73 -27.82
C LEU A 555 21.86 -14.50 -28.50
N VAL A 556 20.83 -14.69 -29.31
CA VAL A 556 20.15 -13.60 -30.03
C VAL A 556 19.56 -12.59 -29.05
N THR A 557 18.93 -13.06 -27.97
CA THR A 557 18.41 -12.19 -26.90
C THR A 557 19.50 -11.47 -26.11
N ARG A 558 20.77 -11.86 -26.19
CA ARG A 558 21.92 -11.22 -25.51
C ARG A 558 22.80 -10.34 -26.42
N TYR A 559 22.48 -10.33 -27.72
CA TYR A 559 22.91 -9.38 -28.76
C TYR A 559 24.41 -9.35 -29.14
N HIS A 560 25.32 -9.16 -28.18
CA HIS A 560 26.70 -8.73 -28.51
C HIS A 560 27.54 -9.73 -29.30
N ALA A 561 27.39 -11.03 -29.07
CA ALA A 561 28.18 -12.04 -29.78
C ALA A 561 27.66 -12.30 -31.20
N ILE A 562 26.33 -12.35 -31.37
CA ILE A 562 25.70 -12.72 -32.65
C ILE A 562 25.75 -11.58 -33.68
N SER A 563 26.01 -10.34 -33.26
CA SER A 563 26.13 -9.17 -34.15
C SER A 563 27.52 -8.99 -34.76
N LEU A 564 28.50 -9.81 -34.38
CA LEU A 564 29.86 -9.74 -34.91
C LEU A 564 29.90 -10.02 -36.42
N ARG A 565 30.94 -9.52 -37.10
CA ARG A 565 31.23 -9.87 -38.48
C ARG A 565 31.36 -11.39 -38.62
N SER A 566 30.78 -11.96 -39.67
CA SER A 566 30.53 -13.40 -39.74
C SER A 566 31.78 -14.26 -39.78
N ASP A 567 32.84 -13.77 -40.43
CA ASP A 567 34.18 -14.37 -40.43
C ASP A 567 34.75 -14.49 -39.01
N LYS A 568 34.69 -13.40 -38.22
CA LYS A 568 35.23 -13.37 -36.86
C LYS A 568 34.39 -14.21 -35.91
N PHE A 569 33.08 -14.24 -36.10
CA PHE A 569 32.19 -15.08 -35.32
C PHE A 569 32.47 -16.57 -35.58
N SER A 570 32.63 -16.96 -36.85
CA SER A 570 32.97 -18.34 -37.23
C SER A 570 34.32 -18.77 -36.65
N GLU A 571 35.34 -17.91 -36.71
CA GLU A 571 36.65 -18.16 -36.06
C GLU A 571 36.50 -18.41 -34.55
N ASN A 572 35.70 -17.59 -33.86
CA ASN A 572 35.46 -17.75 -32.43
C ASN A 572 34.69 -19.03 -32.10
N VAL A 573 33.72 -19.42 -32.93
CA VAL A 573 32.97 -20.67 -32.77
C VAL A 573 33.92 -21.87 -32.87
N LYS A 574 34.79 -21.90 -33.89
CA LYS A 574 35.79 -22.97 -34.06
C LYS A 574 36.71 -23.09 -32.84
N LYS A 575 37.29 -21.97 -32.39
CA LYS A 575 38.17 -21.92 -31.21
C LYS A 575 37.48 -22.42 -29.94
N VAL A 576 36.21 -22.07 -29.73
CA VAL A 576 35.46 -22.54 -28.54
C VAL A 576 35.15 -24.05 -28.63
N VAL A 577 34.90 -24.59 -29.82
CA VAL A 577 34.76 -26.04 -30.04
C VAL A 577 36.09 -26.76 -29.77
N GLU A 578 37.21 -26.25 -30.32
CA GLU A 578 38.55 -26.79 -30.10
C GLU A 578 38.95 -26.79 -28.62
N MET A 579 38.47 -25.82 -27.83
CA MET A 579 38.65 -25.78 -26.37
C MET A 579 37.87 -26.87 -25.61
N GLY A 580 37.10 -27.73 -26.30
CA GLY A 580 36.38 -28.87 -25.73
C GLY A 580 34.98 -28.53 -25.21
N PHE A 581 34.40 -27.40 -25.62
CA PHE A 581 33.02 -27.08 -25.27
C PHE A 581 32.04 -27.80 -26.19
N ASN A 582 31.14 -28.57 -25.59
CA ASN A 582 30.09 -29.27 -26.33
C ASN A 582 29.01 -28.27 -26.83
N PRO A 583 28.80 -28.12 -28.15
CA PRO A 583 27.76 -27.23 -28.72
C PRO A 583 26.33 -27.51 -28.22
N LEU A 584 26.09 -28.73 -27.73
CA LEU A 584 24.85 -29.18 -27.11
C LEU A 584 24.75 -28.82 -25.61
N LYS A 585 25.63 -28.02 -25.01
CA LYS A 585 25.52 -27.53 -23.61
C LYS A 585 25.42 -25.99 -23.54
N PHE A 586 24.68 -25.45 -22.56
CA PHE A 586 24.56 -23.99 -22.37
C PHE A 586 25.91 -23.32 -22.06
N THR A 587 26.84 -24.08 -21.47
CA THR A 587 28.21 -23.64 -21.20
C THR A 587 28.97 -23.28 -22.48
N PHE A 588 28.65 -23.90 -23.63
CA PHE A 588 29.22 -23.50 -24.92
C PHE A 588 28.80 -22.08 -25.31
N LEU A 589 27.53 -21.71 -25.10
CA LEU A 589 27.03 -20.37 -25.42
C LEU A 589 27.59 -19.31 -24.46
N ASP A 590 27.70 -19.65 -23.17
CA ASP A 590 28.34 -18.78 -22.19
C ASP A 590 29.84 -18.58 -22.51
N ALA A 591 30.52 -19.63 -22.99
CA ALA A 591 31.91 -19.57 -23.43
C ALA A 591 32.06 -18.74 -24.71
N LEU A 592 31.24 -18.98 -25.72
CA LEU A 592 31.22 -18.18 -26.95
C LEU A 592 30.94 -16.71 -26.65
N GLN A 593 29.99 -16.42 -25.75
CA GLN A 593 29.72 -15.06 -25.32
C GLN A 593 30.93 -14.44 -24.61
N ALA A 594 31.61 -15.16 -23.72
CA ALA A 594 32.84 -14.68 -23.07
C ALA A 594 33.93 -14.40 -24.10
N PHE A 595 34.12 -15.32 -25.04
CA PHE A 595 35.15 -15.25 -26.06
C PHE A 595 34.94 -14.07 -27.00
N CYS A 596 33.70 -13.83 -27.43
CA CYS A 596 33.33 -12.72 -28.30
C CYS A 596 33.42 -11.33 -27.63
N GLN A 597 33.37 -11.27 -26.29
CA GLN A 597 33.41 -10.02 -25.52
C GLN A 597 34.82 -9.61 -25.07
N THR A 598 35.82 -10.47 -25.32
CA THR A 598 37.20 -10.24 -24.87
C THR A 598 38.16 -10.38 -26.04
N THR A 599 39.16 -9.50 -26.14
CA THR A 599 40.23 -9.64 -27.14
C THR A 599 41.19 -10.77 -26.74
N GLU A 600 41.98 -11.25 -27.71
CA GLU A 600 43.03 -12.24 -27.43
C GLU A 600 44.00 -11.73 -26.37
N SER A 601 44.43 -10.46 -26.47
CA SER A 601 45.28 -9.80 -25.47
C SER A 601 44.66 -9.80 -24.07
N THR A 602 43.37 -9.44 -23.94
CA THR A 602 42.68 -9.48 -22.64
C THR A 602 42.54 -10.89 -22.09
N ARG A 603 42.35 -11.90 -22.95
CA ARG A 603 42.32 -13.31 -22.50
C ARG A 603 43.68 -13.76 -22.00
N GLN A 604 44.76 -13.43 -22.71
CA GLN A 604 46.13 -13.73 -22.28
C GLN A 604 46.50 -13.04 -20.96
N GLN A 605 46.15 -11.76 -20.80
CA GLN A 605 46.31 -11.04 -19.53
C GLN A 605 45.57 -11.74 -18.37
N LYS A 606 44.35 -12.22 -18.61
CA LYS A 606 43.60 -12.98 -17.59
C LYS A 606 44.22 -14.33 -17.28
N MET A 607 44.71 -15.06 -18.29
CA MET A 607 45.45 -16.31 -18.08
C MET A 607 46.66 -16.06 -17.18
N GLU A 608 47.45 -15.03 -17.50
CA GLU A 608 48.64 -14.67 -16.73
C GLU A 608 48.30 -14.23 -15.30
N MET A 609 47.22 -13.47 -15.12
CA MET A 609 46.71 -13.15 -13.79
C MET A 609 46.37 -14.41 -12.98
N TYR A 610 45.72 -15.42 -13.57
CA TYR A 610 45.45 -16.68 -12.85
C TYR A 610 46.73 -17.48 -12.58
N ARG A 611 47.71 -17.48 -13.50
CA ARG A 611 49.03 -18.10 -13.26
C ARG A 611 49.77 -17.47 -12.08
N ARG A 612 49.70 -16.14 -11.93
CA ARG A 612 50.25 -15.41 -10.77
C ARG A 612 49.62 -15.83 -9.43
N TRP A 613 48.42 -16.41 -9.44
CA TRP A 613 47.76 -16.99 -8.26
C TRP A 613 48.06 -18.49 -8.08
N GLY A 614 48.97 -19.06 -8.88
CA GLY A 614 49.40 -20.45 -8.79
C GLY A 614 48.46 -21.46 -9.47
N TRP A 615 47.66 -21.03 -10.45
CA TRP A 615 46.85 -21.96 -11.25
C TRP A 615 47.66 -22.46 -12.45
N SER A 616 47.62 -23.76 -12.72
CA SER A 616 48.19 -24.31 -13.95
C SER A 616 47.31 -23.97 -15.16
N GLU A 617 47.86 -24.09 -16.37
CA GLU A 617 47.11 -23.84 -17.60
C GLU A 617 45.89 -24.76 -17.72
N ASP A 618 46.07 -26.05 -17.40
CA ASP A 618 44.98 -27.03 -17.36
C ASP A 618 43.90 -26.66 -16.34
N GLU A 619 44.28 -26.18 -15.16
CA GLU A 619 43.35 -25.74 -14.13
C GLU A 619 42.54 -24.53 -14.58
N ILE A 620 43.18 -23.55 -15.25
CA ILE A 620 42.49 -22.37 -15.80
C ILE A 620 41.50 -22.79 -16.89
N LEU A 621 41.93 -23.63 -17.83
CA LEU A 621 41.05 -24.16 -18.89
C LEU A 621 39.90 -24.99 -18.30
N SER A 622 40.17 -25.79 -17.28
CA SER A 622 39.18 -26.60 -16.57
C SER A 622 38.18 -25.72 -15.80
N ALA A 623 38.64 -24.64 -15.15
CA ALA A 623 37.80 -23.61 -14.54
C ALA A 623 36.92 -22.91 -15.59
N PHE A 624 37.51 -22.52 -16.71
CA PHE A 624 36.81 -21.89 -17.82
C PHE A 624 35.71 -22.80 -18.40
N ARG A 625 36.01 -24.10 -18.62
CA ARG A 625 35.02 -25.10 -19.07
C ARG A 625 33.85 -25.28 -18.11
N ARG A 626 34.10 -25.24 -16.80
CA ARG A 626 33.04 -25.34 -15.78
C ARG A 626 32.24 -24.04 -15.62
N ARG A 627 32.89 -22.89 -15.80
CA ARG A 627 32.29 -21.57 -15.57
C ARG A 627 32.92 -20.49 -16.45
N PRO A 628 32.51 -20.35 -17.72
CA PRO A 628 33.15 -19.43 -18.65
C PRO A 628 33.11 -17.95 -18.23
N GLN A 629 32.15 -17.60 -17.37
CA GLN A 629 32.02 -16.24 -16.84
C GLN A 629 33.25 -15.79 -16.02
N CYS A 630 34.09 -16.71 -15.52
CA CYS A 630 35.32 -16.33 -14.82
C CYS A 630 36.25 -15.47 -15.70
N MET A 631 36.19 -15.64 -17.03
CA MET A 631 36.96 -14.84 -18.00
C MET A 631 36.29 -13.51 -18.36
N GLN A 632 35.07 -13.23 -17.90
CA GLN A 632 34.36 -11.95 -18.15
C GLN A 632 34.50 -10.97 -16.98
N LEU A 633 34.86 -11.45 -15.78
CA LEU A 633 34.99 -10.61 -14.59
C LEU A 633 36.18 -9.66 -14.69
N SER A 634 36.12 -8.51 -14.02
CA SER A 634 37.26 -7.60 -13.93
C SER A 634 38.37 -8.20 -13.06
N GLU A 635 39.63 -7.94 -13.42
CA GLU A 635 40.79 -8.41 -12.66
C GLU A 635 40.74 -7.94 -11.20
N LYS A 636 40.33 -6.69 -10.96
CA LYS A 636 40.12 -6.15 -9.61
C LYS A 636 39.18 -7.01 -8.77
N LYS A 637 38.09 -7.52 -9.35
CA LYS A 637 37.16 -8.41 -8.65
C LYS A 637 37.79 -9.77 -8.41
N VAL A 638 38.42 -10.35 -9.43
CA VAL A 638 39.05 -11.68 -9.33
C VAL A 638 40.14 -11.67 -8.28
N ASN A 639 41.06 -10.71 -8.34
CA ASN A 639 42.13 -10.51 -7.36
C ASN A 639 41.59 -10.30 -5.94
N LYS A 640 40.52 -9.50 -5.76
CA LYS A 640 39.89 -9.33 -4.43
C LYS A 640 39.36 -10.66 -3.87
N VAL A 641 38.79 -11.51 -4.71
CA VAL A 641 38.27 -12.81 -4.29
C VAL A 641 39.39 -13.81 -4.02
N LEU A 642 40.40 -13.88 -4.91
CA LEU A 642 41.53 -14.79 -4.77
C LEU A 642 42.41 -14.43 -3.58
N ASP A 643 42.69 -13.15 -3.34
CA ASP A 643 43.39 -12.68 -2.13
C ASP A 643 42.66 -13.12 -0.87
N PHE A 644 41.34 -12.95 -0.83
CA PHE A 644 40.56 -13.41 0.30
C PHE A 644 40.62 -14.94 0.44
N LEU A 645 40.34 -15.72 -0.60
CA LEU A 645 40.27 -17.17 -0.48
C LEU A 645 41.63 -17.84 -0.25
N VAL A 646 42.66 -17.41 -0.96
CA VAL A 646 44.01 -17.98 -0.89
C VAL A 646 44.76 -17.41 0.31
N ASN A 647 44.96 -16.09 0.38
CA ASN A 647 45.81 -15.48 1.41
C ASN A 647 45.10 -15.38 2.78
N LYS A 648 43.84 -14.91 2.80
CA LYS A 648 43.14 -14.67 4.09
C LYS A 648 42.50 -15.94 4.66
N MET A 649 41.98 -16.81 3.80
CA MET A 649 41.25 -18.02 4.22
C MET A 649 42.09 -19.30 4.13
N GLY A 650 43.23 -19.28 3.42
CA GLY A 650 44.18 -20.39 3.36
C GLY A 650 43.74 -21.55 2.45
N TRP A 651 42.88 -21.31 1.46
CA TRP A 651 42.52 -22.32 0.48
C TRP A 651 43.63 -22.46 -0.57
N GLN A 652 44.01 -23.71 -0.87
CA GLN A 652 44.98 -23.98 -1.93
C GLN A 652 44.47 -23.49 -3.29
N PRO A 653 45.30 -22.83 -4.12
CA PRO A 653 44.89 -22.32 -5.43
C PRO A 653 44.17 -23.34 -6.31
N ALA A 654 44.69 -24.57 -6.38
CA ALA A 654 44.10 -25.70 -7.10
C ALA A 654 42.66 -26.06 -6.62
N VAL A 655 42.35 -25.88 -5.34
CA VAL A 655 40.99 -26.11 -4.79
C VAL A 655 40.05 -25.01 -5.25
N VAL A 656 40.53 -23.76 -5.31
CA VAL A 656 39.75 -22.62 -5.82
C VAL A 656 39.52 -22.76 -7.32
N ALA A 657 40.51 -23.24 -8.08
CA ALA A 657 40.41 -23.53 -9.51
C ALA A 657 39.35 -24.59 -9.84
N ARG A 658 39.22 -25.63 -8.98
CA ARG A 658 38.15 -26.63 -9.10
C ARG A 658 36.75 -26.10 -8.76
N ALA A 659 36.65 -24.92 -8.14
CA ALA A 659 35.39 -24.28 -7.75
C ALA A 659 35.27 -22.83 -8.30
N PRO A 660 35.32 -22.63 -9.63
CA PRO A 660 35.36 -21.29 -10.25
C PRO A 660 34.08 -20.46 -10.00
N VAL A 661 33.03 -21.09 -9.49
CA VAL A 661 31.82 -20.41 -9.02
C VAL A 661 32.12 -19.40 -7.90
N ALA A 662 33.13 -19.65 -7.05
CA ALA A 662 33.47 -18.78 -5.93
C ALA A 662 33.79 -17.34 -6.40
N ILE A 663 34.51 -17.22 -7.52
CA ILE A 663 34.89 -15.94 -8.14
C ILE A 663 33.69 -15.23 -8.79
N CYS A 664 32.71 -16.01 -9.26
CA CYS A 664 31.52 -15.49 -9.92
C CYS A 664 30.46 -14.94 -8.96
N LEU A 665 30.43 -15.41 -7.71
CA LEU A 665 29.44 -15.02 -6.71
C LEU A 665 29.66 -13.59 -6.19
N ASN A 666 28.68 -13.08 -5.45
CA ASN A 666 28.81 -11.78 -4.79
C ASN A 666 29.82 -11.89 -3.64
N PHE A 667 30.91 -11.13 -3.73
CA PHE A 667 32.02 -11.18 -2.77
C PHE A 667 31.55 -10.88 -1.34
N GLU A 668 30.86 -9.76 -1.13
CA GLU A 668 30.52 -9.24 0.20
C GLU A 668 29.32 -9.95 0.82
N LYS A 669 28.29 -10.26 0.02
CA LYS A 669 27.04 -10.83 0.52
C LYS A 669 27.03 -12.36 0.58
N ARG A 670 27.97 -13.03 -0.11
CA ARG A 670 27.94 -14.50 -0.21
C ARG A 670 29.30 -15.15 0.06
N VAL A 671 30.38 -14.71 -0.58
CA VAL A 671 31.69 -15.37 -0.43
C VAL A 671 32.27 -15.13 0.96
N VAL A 672 32.37 -13.85 1.38
CA VAL A 672 32.96 -13.48 2.67
C VAL A 672 32.20 -14.10 3.85
N PRO A 673 30.89 -13.86 4.04
CA PRO A 673 30.11 -14.44 5.16
C PRO A 673 30.25 -15.95 5.31
N ARG A 674 30.19 -16.68 4.19
CA ARG A 674 30.13 -18.14 4.21
C ARG A 674 31.49 -18.77 4.43
N CYS A 675 32.53 -18.24 3.78
CA CYS A 675 33.87 -18.70 4.03
C CYS A 675 34.30 -18.39 5.46
N SER A 676 33.92 -17.23 6.02
CA SER A 676 34.23 -16.88 7.42
C SER A 676 33.64 -17.87 8.41
N VAL A 677 32.35 -18.20 8.26
CA VAL A 677 31.68 -19.23 9.07
C VAL A 677 32.37 -20.59 8.93
N VAL A 678 32.61 -21.04 7.70
CA VAL A 678 33.26 -22.35 7.45
C VAL A 678 34.68 -22.38 8.03
N LYS A 679 35.43 -21.28 7.96
CA LYS A 679 36.77 -21.20 8.53
C LYS A 679 36.75 -21.34 10.05
N VAL A 680 35.84 -20.64 10.72
CA VAL A 680 35.65 -20.74 12.18
C VAL A 680 35.28 -22.16 12.58
N LEU A 681 34.36 -22.81 11.86
CA LEU A 681 33.98 -24.20 12.13
C LEU A 681 35.11 -25.20 11.90
N LEU A 682 35.94 -24.99 10.86
CA LEU A 682 37.12 -25.82 10.60
C LEU A 682 38.18 -25.66 11.70
N LEU A 683 38.44 -24.42 12.16
CA LEU A 683 39.38 -24.14 13.24
C LEU A 683 38.95 -24.78 14.57
N LYS A 684 37.65 -24.84 14.83
CA LYS A 684 37.06 -25.51 16.01
C LYS A 684 36.87 -27.02 15.84
N GLY A 685 37.23 -27.59 14.68
CA GLY A 685 37.12 -29.03 14.42
C GLY A 685 35.68 -29.56 14.29
N LEU A 686 34.68 -28.69 14.14
CA LEU A 686 33.25 -29.04 14.15
C LEU A 686 32.73 -29.57 12.79
N ILE A 687 33.52 -29.40 11.73
CA ILE A 687 33.21 -29.87 10.37
C ILE A 687 34.43 -30.55 9.73
N LYS A 688 34.17 -31.48 8.80
CA LYS A 688 35.22 -32.26 8.14
C LYS A 688 36.19 -31.38 7.32
N LYS A 689 37.48 -31.74 7.35
CA LYS A 689 38.57 -31.03 6.63
C LYS A 689 38.48 -31.15 5.09
N ASP A 690 37.73 -32.11 4.56
CA ASP A 690 37.59 -32.39 3.11
C ASP A 690 36.43 -31.62 2.43
N LEU A 691 35.92 -30.55 3.05
CA LEU A 691 34.78 -29.79 2.55
C LEU A 691 35.08 -29.11 1.20
N LYS A 692 34.29 -29.43 0.17
CA LYS A 692 34.41 -28.80 -1.16
C LYS A 692 33.86 -27.37 -1.16
N LEU A 693 34.69 -26.40 -1.56
CA LEU A 693 34.37 -24.97 -1.62
C LEU A 693 33.06 -24.66 -2.38
N GLY A 694 32.85 -25.33 -3.52
CA GLY A 694 31.64 -25.14 -4.33
C GLY A 694 30.34 -25.59 -3.66
N THR A 695 30.39 -26.53 -2.71
CA THR A 695 29.20 -27.12 -2.09
C THR A 695 28.48 -26.12 -1.21
N PHE A 696 29.18 -25.46 -0.28
CA PHE A 696 28.54 -24.54 0.67
C PHE A 696 28.29 -23.15 0.07
N LEU A 697 29.10 -22.72 -0.91
CA LEU A 697 28.89 -21.43 -1.58
C LEU A 697 27.64 -21.40 -2.46
N ASN A 698 27.19 -22.55 -2.96
CA ASN A 698 26.00 -22.66 -3.80
C ASN A 698 24.69 -22.89 -3.04
N LEU A 699 24.74 -23.20 -1.73
CA LEU A 699 23.53 -23.43 -0.95
C LEU A 699 22.60 -22.20 -0.95
N PRO A 700 21.27 -22.40 -0.95
CA PRO A 700 20.32 -21.37 -0.58
C PRO A 700 20.68 -20.73 0.78
N VAL A 701 20.26 -19.49 1.02
CA VAL A 701 20.62 -18.77 2.26
C VAL A 701 20.09 -19.50 3.50
N GLY A 702 18.83 -19.97 3.48
CA GLY A 702 18.24 -20.76 4.56
C GLY A 702 19.05 -22.01 4.86
N ASP A 703 19.26 -22.86 3.86
CA ASP A 703 20.00 -24.11 4.00
C ASP A 703 21.43 -23.93 4.52
N PHE A 704 22.11 -22.84 4.10
CA PHE A 704 23.44 -22.53 4.63
C PHE A 704 23.38 -22.16 6.12
N LEU A 705 22.43 -21.31 6.51
CA LEU A 705 22.24 -20.91 7.90
C LEU A 705 21.88 -22.12 8.76
N ASP A 706 20.93 -22.94 8.33
CA ASP A 706 20.51 -24.12 9.08
C ASP A 706 21.67 -25.09 9.28
N LYS A 707 22.45 -25.36 8.22
CA LYS A 707 23.50 -26.40 8.22
C LYS A 707 24.81 -25.96 8.88
N TYR A 708 25.18 -24.69 8.77
CA TYR A 708 26.49 -24.19 9.19
C TYR A 708 26.45 -23.05 10.19
N VAL A 709 25.29 -22.47 10.51
CA VAL A 709 25.19 -21.40 11.52
C VAL A 709 24.34 -21.87 12.70
N ILE A 710 23.05 -22.13 12.48
CA ILE A 710 22.09 -22.54 13.52
C ILE A 710 22.50 -23.88 14.14
N LYS A 711 22.91 -24.86 13.32
CA LYS A 711 23.36 -26.16 13.83
C LYS A 711 24.48 -26.07 14.87
N TYR A 712 25.36 -25.09 14.74
CA TYR A 712 26.56 -24.91 15.58
C TYR A 712 26.46 -23.63 16.43
N GLU A 713 25.26 -23.07 16.59
CA GLU A 713 25.02 -21.84 17.36
C GLU A 713 25.25 -22.08 18.86
N ASP A 714 24.92 -23.27 19.36
CA ASP A 714 25.21 -23.67 20.74
C ASP A 714 26.72 -23.86 20.98
N ASP A 715 27.47 -24.35 19.97
CA ASP A 715 28.94 -24.52 20.05
C ASP A 715 29.70 -23.19 19.88
N ILE A 716 29.19 -22.29 19.04
CA ILE A 716 29.78 -20.99 18.71
C ILE A 716 28.67 -19.92 18.66
N PRO A 717 28.30 -19.31 19.80
CA PRO A 717 27.19 -18.34 19.87
C PRO A 717 27.34 -17.12 18.97
N GLN A 718 28.58 -16.75 18.63
CA GLN A 718 28.88 -15.59 17.78
C GLN A 718 28.86 -15.90 16.26
N LEU A 719 28.56 -17.14 15.86
CA LEU A 719 28.67 -17.57 14.45
C LEU A 719 27.68 -16.83 13.53
N LEU A 720 26.53 -16.42 14.06
CA LEU A 720 25.57 -15.58 13.34
C LEU A 720 26.09 -14.16 13.12
N ASP A 721 26.89 -13.64 14.05
CA ASP A 721 27.54 -12.32 13.92
C ASP A 721 28.75 -12.37 12.98
N VAL A 722 29.47 -13.50 12.93
CA VAL A 722 30.47 -13.79 11.89
C VAL A 722 29.82 -13.81 10.51
N TYR A 723 28.66 -14.46 10.35
CA TYR A 723 27.91 -14.44 9.09
C TYR A 723 27.41 -13.04 8.70
N LYS A 724 27.01 -12.22 9.68
CA LYS A 724 26.58 -10.82 9.44
C LYS A 724 27.74 -9.86 9.21
N GLY A 725 28.99 -10.31 9.32
CA GLY A 725 30.19 -9.49 9.14
C GLY A 725 30.47 -8.53 10.29
N LYS A 726 29.92 -8.79 11.48
CA LYS A 726 30.07 -7.92 12.67
C LYS A 726 31.35 -8.19 13.46
N VAL A 727 31.91 -9.41 13.37
CA VAL A 727 33.12 -9.80 14.11
C VAL A 727 34.19 -10.20 13.10
N LEU A 728 35.09 -9.27 12.81
CA LEU A 728 36.29 -9.49 12.00
C LEU A 728 37.50 -8.67 12.52
N LYS A 729 37.52 -8.39 13.83
CA LYS A 729 38.66 -7.72 14.50
C LYS A 729 39.43 -8.61 15.48
N GLU A 730 38.93 -9.79 15.84
CA GLU A 730 39.61 -10.69 16.78
C GLU A 730 39.57 -12.12 16.25
N LEU A 731 40.54 -12.47 15.41
CA LEU A 731 40.92 -13.87 15.20
C LEU A 731 42.41 -13.96 15.58
N PRO A 732 42.79 -14.79 16.57
CA PRO A 732 44.17 -14.93 17.00
C PRO A 732 45.10 -15.34 15.86
N VAL A 733 46.29 -14.77 15.86
CA VAL A 733 47.32 -14.94 14.82
C VAL A 733 48.05 -16.29 14.95
N GLU A 734 47.89 -17.02 16.06
CA GLU A 734 48.66 -18.26 16.32
C GLU A 734 48.24 -19.50 15.52
N GLY A 735 47.27 -19.42 14.60
CA GLY A 735 46.86 -20.55 13.75
C GLY A 735 47.51 -20.62 12.36
N ARG A 736 48.51 -19.76 12.05
CA ARG A 736 49.10 -19.68 10.71
C ARG A 736 50.24 -20.68 10.45
N ILE A 737 50.75 -21.38 11.47
CA ILE A 737 51.90 -22.31 11.34
C ILE A 737 51.66 -23.60 12.16
N ALA A 738 50.54 -24.28 11.95
CA ALA A 738 50.35 -25.65 12.47
C ALA A 738 49.21 -26.36 11.74
N LEU A 739 49.42 -26.73 10.47
CA LEU A 739 48.73 -27.83 9.77
C LEU A 739 49.27 -28.09 8.34
N LEU A 740 50.51 -27.70 8.03
CA LEU A 740 51.13 -27.90 6.71
C LEU A 740 52.59 -28.37 6.77
N GLN A 741 52.96 -29.20 7.74
CA GLN A 741 54.21 -29.95 7.66
C GLN A 741 53.98 -31.44 7.96
N THR A 742 54.71 -32.27 7.22
CA THR A 742 54.58 -33.71 6.92
C THR A 742 53.59 -34.00 5.78
N LYS A 743 53.98 -34.47 4.58
CA LYS A 743 55.28 -34.87 4.03
C LYS A 743 55.28 -34.52 2.53
N SER A 744 56.46 -34.15 2.05
CA SER A 744 56.77 -33.98 0.63
C SER A 744 56.95 -35.33 -0.07
N ASP A 745 56.91 -35.23 -1.39
CA ASP A 745 57.64 -36.01 -2.38
C ASP A 745 57.15 -37.37 -2.85
N GLN A 746 57.20 -37.44 -4.19
CA GLN A 746 57.46 -38.59 -5.05
C GLN A 746 56.35 -39.63 -5.18
N ASP A 747 55.55 -39.46 -6.22
CA ASP A 747 55.58 -40.36 -7.38
C ASP A 747 54.61 -39.83 -8.44
N SER A 748 55.13 -39.03 -9.36
CA SER A 748 54.43 -38.64 -10.59
C SER A 748 55.46 -38.55 -11.70
N GLU A 749 55.99 -39.69 -12.11
CA GLU A 749 56.47 -39.92 -13.46
C GLU A 749 56.75 -41.41 -13.63
N LEU A 750 55.80 -42.14 -14.21
CA LEU A 750 56.05 -43.02 -15.35
C LEU A 750 54.75 -43.70 -15.78
N TYR A 751 54.50 -43.62 -17.09
CA TYR A 751 53.66 -44.53 -17.85
C TYR A 751 52.16 -44.57 -17.52
N ASP A 752 51.42 -43.83 -18.36
CA ASP A 752 50.44 -44.50 -19.21
C ASP A 752 50.88 -45.94 -19.51
N PHE A 753 49.96 -46.90 -19.38
CA PHE A 753 50.07 -48.27 -19.91
C PHE A 753 50.57 -49.38 -18.96
N GLU A 754 49.75 -49.79 -17.98
CA GLU A 754 49.61 -51.24 -17.67
C GLU A 754 48.29 -51.68 -16.97
N ILE A 755 47.15 -51.00 -17.22
CA ILE A 755 45.81 -51.62 -17.01
C ILE A 755 45.46 -52.51 -18.23
N GLY A 756 46.45 -53.24 -18.73
CA GLY A 756 46.29 -54.23 -19.79
C GLY A 756 46.40 -55.67 -19.29
N LYS A 757 46.86 -55.92 -18.05
CA LYS A 757 47.37 -57.27 -17.71
C LYS A 757 47.06 -57.90 -16.35
N SER A 758 46.07 -57.43 -15.58
CA SER A 758 45.62 -58.17 -14.37
C SER A 758 44.15 -58.59 -14.35
N LEU A 759 43.51 -58.55 -15.53
CA LEU A 759 42.30 -59.34 -15.81
C LEU A 759 42.55 -60.86 -15.83
N LYS A 760 43.79 -61.33 -15.56
CA LYS A 760 44.16 -62.75 -15.51
C LYS A 760 44.51 -63.34 -14.15
N LEU A 761 44.49 -62.56 -13.05
CA LEU A 761 44.70 -63.13 -11.71
C LEU A 761 43.38 -63.57 -11.05
N PRO A 762 43.36 -64.72 -10.33
CA PRO A 762 42.17 -65.28 -9.70
C PRO A 762 41.46 -64.33 -8.72
N LEU A 763 40.14 -64.47 -8.61
CA LEU A 763 39.23 -63.55 -7.90
C LEU A 763 39.65 -63.25 -6.45
N GLN A 764 40.32 -64.19 -5.78
CA GLN A 764 40.87 -64.03 -4.43
C GLN A 764 42.07 -63.07 -4.34
N MET A 765 42.96 -63.01 -5.33
CA MET A 765 44.10 -62.06 -5.32
C MET A 765 43.65 -60.63 -5.64
N ARG A 766 42.60 -60.47 -6.46
CA ARG A 766 41.94 -59.17 -6.67
C ARG A 766 41.25 -58.69 -5.39
N LEU A 767 40.54 -59.59 -4.69
CA LEU A 767 39.93 -59.28 -3.39
C LEU A 767 41.00 -58.92 -2.36
N LYS A 768 42.12 -59.68 -2.32
CA LYS A 768 43.25 -59.43 -1.41
C LYS A 768 43.95 -58.10 -1.68
N PHE A 769 44.26 -57.75 -2.93
CA PHE A 769 44.85 -56.46 -3.31
C PHE A 769 43.93 -55.27 -2.97
N ILE A 770 42.61 -55.44 -3.14
CA ILE A 770 41.59 -54.44 -2.77
C ILE A 770 41.44 -54.33 -1.24
N CYS A 771 41.43 -55.45 -0.51
CA CYS A 771 41.33 -55.50 0.96
C CYS A 771 42.60 -54.98 1.67
N GLU A 772 43.79 -55.27 1.12
CA GLU A 772 45.10 -54.79 1.63
C GLU A 772 45.27 -53.28 1.44
N ARG A 773 44.86 -52.73 0.29
CA ARG A 773 44.93 -51.27 0.04
C ARG A 773 43.90 -50.46 0.83
N LEU A 774 42.84 -51.11 1.29
CA LEU A 774 41.75 -50.51 2.08
C LEU A 774 41.91 -50.70 3.59
N GLY A 775 42.97 -51.36 4.06
CA GLY A 775 43.17 -51.63 5.49
C GLY A 775 42.09 -52.54 6.09
N LEU A 776 41.49 -53.42 5.28
CA LEU A 776 40.45 -54.36 5.69
C LEU A 776 40.94 -55.80 5.46
N ILE A 777 42.03 -56.22 6.12
CA ILE A 777 42.41 -57.64 6.17
C ILE A 777 41.58 -58.34 7.27
N PRO A 778 40.68 -59.29 6.94
CA PRO A 778 39.79 -59.92 7.91
C PRO A 778 40.40 -61.16 8.58
N LYS A 779 40.17 -61.29 9.90
CA LYS A 779 40.72 -62.34 10.78
C LYS A 779 40.41 -63.80 10.38
N TRP A 780 39.43 -64.05 9.50
CA TRP A 780 39.10 -65.41 9.08
C TRP A 780 40.10 -66.02 8.10
N TRP A 781 41.03 -65.24 7.55
CA TRP A 781 42.21 -65.77 6.85
C TRP A 781 43.17 -66.53 7.79
N GLN A 782 42.99 -66.41 9.11
CA GLN A 782 43.78 -67.05 10.18
C GLN A 782 43.02 -68.13 10.99
N ALA A 783 41.78 -68.47 10.65
CA ALA A 783 41.06 -69.60 11.28
C ALA A 783 41.00 -70.82 10.32
N ASP A 784 40.90 -72.04 10.86
CA ASP A 784 40.90 -73.32 10.13
C ASP A 784 40.06 -73.26 8.84
N SER A 785 40.64 -73.81 7.77
CA SER A 785 40.05 -74.14 6.48
C SER A 785 38.55 -74.46 6.48
N THR A 786 38.02 -75.12 7.53
CA THR A 786 36.60 -75.44 7.68
C THR A 786 35.69 -74.20 7.80
N THR A 787 36.11 -73.11 8.46
CA THR A 787 35.33 -71.85 8.59
C THR A 787 35.42 -70.98 7.33
N GLN A 788 36.53 -71.05 6.58
CA GLN A 788 36.71 -70.32 5.32
C GLN A 788 35.81 -70.89 4.20
N LEU A 789 35.62 -72.22 4.14
CA LEU A 789 34.77 -72.90 3.16
C LEU A 789 33.27 -72.64 3.33
N HIS A 790 32.78 -72.54 4.57
CA HIS A 790 31.37 -72.27 4.85
C HIS A 790 30.96 -70.83 4.46
N PHE A 791 31.87 -69.86 4.56
CA PHE A 791 31.61 -68.45 4.22
C PHE A 791 31.60 -68.20 2.69
N LEU A 792 32.45 -68.93 1.96
CA LEU A 792 32.46 -68.93 0.49
C LEU A 792 31.16 -69.49 -0.11
N ARG A 793 30.52 -70.47 0.56
CA ARG A 793 29.26 -71.09 0.14
C ARG A 793 28.04 -70.15 0.21
N ASN A 794 28.08 -69.09 1.05
CA ASN A 794 26.99 -68.11 1.22
C ASN A 794 27.13 -66.83 0.38
N THR A 795 28.29 -66.57 -0.24
CA THR A 795 28.55 -65.33 -1.01
C THR A 795 28.62 -65.54 -2.53
N THR A 796 28.60 -66.79 -3.00
CA THR A 796 28.53 -67.15 -4.43
C THR A 796 27.28 -66.62 -5.18
N PRO A 797 26.10 -66.40 -4.56
CA PRO A 797 24.94 -65.80 -5.26
C PRO A 797 25.10 -64.30 -5.57
N PHE A 798 25.99 -63.58 -4.89
CA PHE A 798 26.12 -62.12 -5.02
C PHE A 798 27.09 -61.72 -6.14
N ILE A 799 28.14 -62.51 -6.38
CA ILE A 799 29.15 -62.24 -7.40
C ILE A 799 28.64 -62.57 -8.81
N ILE A 800 27.77 -63.58 -8.96
CA ILE A 800 27.15 -63.92 -10.26
C ILE A 800 26.18 -62.82 -10.72
N ARG A 801 25.50 -62.11 -9.79
CA ARG A 801 24.62 -60.98 -10.13
C ARG A 801 25.35 -59.71 -10.58
N LEU A 802 26.63 -59.55 -10.23
CA LEU A 802 27.41 -58.34 -10.51
C LEU A 802 28.01 -58.32 -11.92
N PHE A 803 28.06 -59.45 -12.63
CA PHE A 803 28.62 -59.55 -13.99
C PHE A 803 27.58 -59.75 -15.10
N SER A 804 26.28 -59.76 -14.78
CA SER A 804 25.21 -60.05 -15.76
C SER A 804 24.41 -58.82 -16.22
N ALA A 805 24.73 -57.59 -15.78
CA ALA A 805 24.03 -56.38 -16.21
C ALA A 805 24.86 -55.46 -17.13
N SER A 806 25.98 -55.93 -17.65
CA SER A 806 26.66 -55.33 -18.80
C SER A 806 26.08 -55.88 -20.10
N ASN A 807 24.87 -55.46 -20.45
CA ASN A 807 24.33 -55.40 -21.82
C ASN A 807 22.83 -55.12 -21.76
N GLN A 808 22.45 -53.84 -21.75
CA GLN A 808 21.27 -53.29 -22.45
C GLN A 808 21.19 -51.79 -22.12
N HIS A 809 21.88 -50.96 -22.90
CA HIS A 809 21.42 -49.56 -23.04
C HIS A 809 20.14 -49.60 -23.87
N SER A 810 19.00 -49.88 -23.23
CA SER A 810 17.71 -49.87 -23.94
C SER A 810 17.49 -48.51 -24.57
N PHE A 811 16.86 -48.47 -25.75
CA PHE A 811 16.46 -47.23 -26.43
C PHE A 811 15.77 -46.26 -25.44
N THR A 812 14.97 -46.80 -24.52
CA THR A 812 14.28 -46.05 -23.47
C THR A 812 15.24 -45.31 -22.53
N VAL A 813 16.34 -45.91 -22.06
CA VAL A 813 17.33 -45.24 -21.19
C VAL A 813 17.96 -44.04 -21.92
N SER A 814 18.38 -44.24 -23.16
CA SER A 814 18.96 -43.18 -24.00
C SER A 814 17.96 -42.04 -24.24
N TYR A 815 16.71 -42.40 -24.55
CA TYR A 815 15.62 -41.44 -24.73
C TYR A 815 15.34 -40.63 -23.45
N LEU A 816 15.32 -41.26 -22.28
CA LEU A 816 15.07 -40.58 -21.00
C LEU A 816 16.18 -39.58 -20.64
N VAL A 817 17.44 -39.90 -20.93
CA VAL A 817 18.55 -38.96 -20.72
C VAL A 817 18.48 -37.80 -21.72
N LYS A 818 18.32 -38.11 -23.02
CA LYS A 818 18.43 -37.12 -24.09
C LYS A 818 17.19 -36.21 -24.21
N SER A 819 16.00 -36.80 -24.18
CA SER A 819 14.73 -36.10 -24.45
C SER A 819 14.03 -35.62 -23.19
N CYS A 820 14.17 -36.34 -22.07
CA CYS A 820 13.54 -35.99 -20.79
C CYS A 820 14.50 -35.29 -19.80
N GLY A 821 15.82 -35.30 -20.05
CA GLY A 821 16.82 -34.59 -19.26
C GLY A 821 17.13 -35.22 -17.90
N LEU A 822 16.93 -36.54 -17.76
CA LEU A 822 17.26 -37.30 -16.54
C LEU A 822 18.78 -37.55 -16.44
N SER A 823 19.28 -37.75 -15.21
CA SER A 823 20.64 -38.27 -15.01
C SER A 823 20.70 -39.73 -15.46
N PRO A 824 21.88 -40.27 -15.84
CA PRO A 824 22.01 -41.68 -16.21
C PRO A 824 21.43 -42.63 -15.15
N GLU A 825 21.65 -42.37 -13.86
CA GLU A 825 21.19 -43.20 -12.75
C GLU A 825 19.66 -43.15 -12.60
N THR A 826 19.06 -41.97 -12.75
CA THR A 826 17.59 -41.80 -12.68
C THR A 826 16.89 -42.33 -13.92
N ALA A 827 17.53 -42.27 -15.09
CA ALA A 827 17.03 -42.82 -16.34
C ALA A 827 16.99 -44.36 -16.31
N ILE A 828 18.02 -45.01 -15.75
CA ILE A 828 18.03 -46.46 -15.54
C ILE A 828 16.86 -46.87 -14.64
N SER A 829 16.72 -46.24 -13.46
CA SER A 829 15.62 -46.54 -12.53
C SER A 829 14.22 -46.26 -13.12
N ALA A 830 14.08 -45.22 -13.95
CA ALA A 830 12.83 -44.95 -14.65
C ALA A 830 12.54 -45.97 -15.76
N SER A 831 13.56 -46.44 -16.49
CA SER A 831 13.43 -47.44 -17.55
C SER A 831 13.01 -48.83 -17.04
N GLU A 832 13.25 -49.14 -15.75
CA GLU A 832 12.71 -50.35 -15.13
C GLU A 832 11.18 -50.35 -15.08
N LYS A 833 10.54 -49.16 -15.16
CA LYS A 833 9.08 -48.99 -15.07
C LYS A 833 8.40 -48.77 -16.41
N ILE A 834 9.15 -48.46 -17.46
CA ILE A 834 8.63 -48.19 -18.80
C ILE A 834 9.58 -48.72 -19.86
N HIS A 835 9.02 -49.33 -20.90
CA HIS A 835 9.76 -49.77 -22.07
C HIS A 835 9.04 -49.32 -23.33
N PHE A 836 9.77 -48.73 -24.28
CA PHE A 836 9.28 -48.39 -25.60
C PHE A 836 10.46 -48.20 -26.57
N GLU A 837 10.23 -48.50 -27.84
CA GLU A 837 11.23 -48.36 -28.92
C GLU A 837 10.89 -47.24 -29.90
N ASN A 838 9.66 -46.73 -29.86
CA ASN A 838 9.17 -45.68 -30.75
C ASN A 838 8.96 -44.37 -29.97
N PRO A 839 9.61 -43.25 -30.38
CA PRO A 839 9.51 -41.99 -29.68
C PRO A 839 8.23 -41.21 -29.98
N LYS A 840 7.43 -41.56 -31.00
CA LYS A 840 6.25 -40.78 -31.44
C LYS A 840 5.27 -40.44 -30.32
N ASN A 841 4.89 -41.43 -29.52
CA ASN A 841 3.94 -41.23 -28.41
C ASN A 841 4.57 -40.43 -27.24
N PRO A 842 5.74 -40.82 -26.72
CA PRO A 842 6.50 -40.00 -25.76
C PRO A 842 6.71 -38.55 -26.21
N ASP A 843 7.07 -38.31 -27.46
CA ASP A 843 7.29 -36.96 -28.02
C ASP A 843 6.01 -36.14 -28.01
N SER A 844 4.88 -36.75 -28.35
CA SER A 844 3.56 -36.11 -28.31
C SER A 844 3.15 -35.75 -26.87
N VAL A 845 3.43 -36.63 -25.90
CA VAL A 845 3.23 -36.35 -24.47
C VAL A 845 4.12 -35.19 -24.01
N LEU A 846 5.40 -35.19 -24.40
CA LEU A 846 6.33 -34.11 -24.06
C LEU A 846 5.93 -32.78 -24.71
N ALA A 847 5.40 -32.79 -25.93
CA ALA A 847 4.87 -31.61 -26.62
C ALA A 847 3.70 -31.00 -25.83
N LEU A 848 2.69 -31.80 -25.46
CA LEU A 848 1.55 -31.33 -24.65
C LEU A 848 1.95 -30.75 -23.30
N LEU A 849 2.95 -31.35 -22.63
CA LEU A 849 3.49 -30.84 -21.38
C LEU A 849 4.19 -29.48 -21.57
N ARG A 850 4.96 -29.32 -22.67
CA ARG A 850 5.62 -28.05 -23.02
C ARG A 850 4.61 -26.97 -23.37
N ASP A 851 3.59 -27.30 -24.15
CA ASP A 851 2.49 -26.40 -24.52
C ASP A 851 1.67 -25.97 -23.29
N SER A 852 1.68 -26.79 -22.24
CA SER A 852 1.09 -26.47 -20.94
C SER A 852 2.02 -25.69 -20.00
N GLY A 853 3.18 -25.24 -20.49
CA GLY A 853 4.13 -24.39 -19.75
C GLY A 853 5.23 -25.14 -18.98
N CYS A 854 5.36 -26.46 -19.14
CA CYS A 854 6.42 -27.22 -18.47
C CYS A 854 7.79 -27.00 -19.14
N THR A 855 8.79 -26.59 -18.36
CA THR A 855 10.19 -26.53 -18.80
C THR A 855 10.81 -27.92 -18.76
N ASN A 856 12.00 -28.08 -19.35
CA ASN A 856 12.76 -29.34 -19.25
C ASN A 856 13.06 -29.75 -17.79
N THR A 857 13.21 -28.79 -16.87
CA THR A 857 13.39 -29.10 -15.44
C THR A 857 12.10 -29.60 -14.77
N HIS A 858 10.94 -29.09 -15.19
CA HIS A 858 9.64 -29.62 -14.77
C HIS A 858 9.42 -31.03 -15.34
N ILE A 859 9.68 -31.23 -16.64
CA ILE A 859 9.56 -32.53 -17.32
C ILE A 859 10.46 -33.58 -16.68
N ALA A 860 11.73 -33.26 -16.41
CA ALA A 860 12.64 -34.18 -15.74
C ALA A 860 12.08 -34.63 -14.39
N LYS A 861 11.55 -33.71 -13.58
CA LYS A 861 10.90 -34.03 -12.29
C LYS A 861 9.63 -34.88 -12.46
N ILE A 862 8.81 -34.58 -13.46
CA ILE A 862 7.58 -35.32 -13.78
C ILE A 862 7.92 -36.75 -14.15
N VAL A 863 8.80 -36.92 -15.14
CA VAL A 863 9.18 -38.24 -15.68
C VAL A 863 9.96 -39.06 -14.66
N THR A 864 10.79 -38.44 -13.80
CA THR A 864 11.46 -39.16 -12.70
C THR A 864 10.45 -39.75 -11.71
N LYS A 865 9.39 -39.02 -11.38
CA LYS A 865 8.36 -39.46 -10.42
C LYS A 865 7.27 -40.35 -11.05
N LEU A 866 6.94 -40.11 -12.32
CA LEU A 866 5.90 -40.81 -13.06
C LEU A 866 6.37 -41.13 -14.50
N PRO A 867 7.24 -42.14 -14.68
CA PRO A 867 7.75 -42.52 -15.99
C PRO A 867 6.65 -43.01 -16.94
N SER A 868 5.65 -43.72 -16.42
CA SER A 868 4.52 -44.30 -17.18
C SER A 868 3.66 -43.27 -17.92
N LEU A 869 3.77 -41.97 -17.57
CA LEU A 869 3.11 -40.90 -18.31
C LEU A 869 3.55 -40.86 -19.78
N LEU A 870 4.77 -41.29 -20.12
CA LEU A 870 5.24 -41.30 -21.51
C LEU A 870 4.52 -42.33 -22.40
N LEU A 871 3.79 -43.26 -21.79
CA LEU A 871 3.04 -44.30 -22.49
C LEU A 871 1.53 -43.98 -22.62
N VAL A 872 1.04 -42.89 -22.02
CA VAL A 872 -0.39 -42.56 -22.11
C VAL A 872 -0.74 -41.98 -23.48
N ASN A 873 -1.99 -42.15 -23.89
CA ASN A 873 -2.50 -41.49 -25.09
C ASN A 873 -2.60 -39.96 -24.84
N PRO A 874 -1.86 -39.13 -25.59
CA PRO A 874 -1.79 -37.69 -25.36
C PRO A 874 -3.15 -37.00 -25.53
N GLU A 875 -3.86 -37.29 -26.63
CA GLU A 875 -5.14 -36.68 -27.01
C GLU A 875 -6.29 -37.14 -26.11
N LYS A 876 -6.42 -38.45 -25.86
CA LYS A 876 -7.58 -39.01 -25.15
C LYS A 876 -7.46 -38.95 -23.62
N THR A 877 -6.23 -38.95 -23.09
CA THR A 877 -6.02 -39.14 -21.65
C THR A 877 -5.40 -37.91 -20.98
N LEU A 878 -4.41 -37.29 -21.62
CA LEU A 878 -3.66 -36.19 -21.01
C LEU A 878 -4.28 -34.83 -21.31
N LEU A 879 -4.63 -34.56 -22.57
CA LEU A 879 -5.20 -33.28 -23.01
C LEU A 879 -6.47 -32.88 -22.22
N PRO A 880 -7.49 -33.75 -22.02
CA PRO A 880 -8.70 -33.38 -21.28
C PRO A 880 -8.42 -32.98 -19.83
N LYS A 881 -7.41 -33.60 -19.20
CA LYS A 881 -7.00 -33.27 -17.83
C LYS A 881 -6.30 -31.92 -17.78
N LEU A 882 -5.45 -31.62 -18.76
CA LEU A 882 -4.76 -30.34 -18.85
C LEU A 882 -5.76 -29.19 -19.14
N GLU A 883 -6.74 -29.42 -20.01
CA GLU A 883 -7.83 -28.48 -20.29
C GLU A 883 -8.70 -28.23 -19.06
N PHE A 884 -9.06 -29.28 -18.32
CA PHE A 884 -9.77 -29.14 -17.04
C PHE A 884 -9.00 -28.28 -16.03
N PHE A 885 -7.68 -28.50 -15.88
CA PHE A 885 -6.89 -27.64 -14.99
C PHE A 885 -6.79 -26.19 -15.49
N ARG A 886 -6.81 -25.95 -16.82
CA ARG A 886 -6.90 -24.60 -17.40
C ARG A 886 -8.28 -23.97 -17.15
N SER A 887 -9.36 -24.73 -17.26
CA SER A 887 -10.72 -24.24 -17.01
C SER A 887 -10.95 -23.87 -15.53
N MET A 888 -10.15 -24.41 -14.61
CA MET A 888 -10.10 -23.98 -13.21
C MET A 888 -9.45 -22.59 -13.02
N GLY A 889 -8.98 -21.93 -14.09
CA GLY A 889 -8.37 -20.59 -14.05
C GLY A 889 -6.88 -20.59 -13.65
N LEU A 890 -6.18 -21.70 -13.83
CA LEU A 890 -4.75 -21.81 -13.51
C LEU A 890 -3.88 -21.30 -14.66
N SER A 891 -2.85 -20.51 -14.34
CA SER A 891 -1.86 -20.10 -15.34
C SER A 891 -0.99 -21.28 -15.78
N SER A 892 -0.38 -21.22 -16.97
CA SER A 892 0.54 -22.26 -17.44
C SER A 892 1.74 -22.45 -16.51
N ALA A 893 2.19 -21.38 -15.85
CA ALA A 893 3.27 -21.46 -14.84
C ALA A 893 2.81 -22.17 -13.56
N ASP A 894 1.57 -21.91 -13.13
CA ASP A 894 0.95 -22.58 -11.99
C ASP A 894 0.74 -24.07 -12.24
N LEU A 895 0.23 -24.41 -13.43
CA LEU A 895 0.04 -25.78 -13.87
C LEU A 895 1.38 -26.54 -13.93
N ALA A 896 2.41 -25.95 -14.53
CA ALA A 896 3.75 -26.55 -14.57
C ALA A 896 4.37 -26.73 -13.16
N SER A 897 4.14 -25.77 -12.26
CA SER A 897 4.56 -25.89 -10.86
C SER A 897 3.83 -27.04 -10.16
N ILE A 898 2.52 -27.20 -10.34
CA ILE A 898 1.76 -28.29 -9.72
C ILE A 898 2.22 -29.63 -10.29
N LEU A 899 2.25 -29.78 -11.62
CA LEU A 899 2.58 -31.04 -12.26
C LEU A 899 3.99 -31.50 -11.89
N SER A 900 4.97 -30.59 -11.80
CA SER A 900 6.32 -30.94 -11.36
C SER A 900 6.44 -31.28 -9.87
N SER A 901 5.62 -30.67 -9.02
CA SER A 901 5.56 -30.98 -7.60
C SER A 901 4.84 -32.30 -7.33
N GLU A 902 3.68 -32.51 -7.95
CA GLU A 902 2.79 -33.66 -7.75
C GLU A 902 2.27 -34.24 -9.09
N PRO A 903 3.10 -34.99 -9.83
CA PRO A 903 2.72 -35.57 -11.13
C PRO A 903 1.62 -36.64 -11.04
N SER A 904 1.46 -37.28 -9.87
CA SER A 904 0.55 -38.40 -9.67
C SER A 904 -0.93 -38.02 -9.89
N ILE A 905 -1.25 -36.73 -9.87
CA ILE A 905 -2.60 -36.23 -10.16
C ILE A 905 -3.05 -36.60 -11.59
N LEU A 906 -2.12 -36.74 -12.53
CA LEU A 906 -2.41 -37.14 -13.90
C LEU A 906 -2.83 -38.62 -14.02
N ASN A 907 -2.54 -39.47 -13.02
CA ASN A 907 -3.04 -40.85 -13.00
C ASN A 907 -4.49 -40.95 -12.52
N LYS A 908 -5.08 -39.87 -12.00
CA LYS A 908 -6.46 -39.91 -11.50
C LYS A 908 -7.45 -39.77 -12.65
N SER A 909 -8.60 -40.44 -12.53
CA SER A 909 -9.70 -40.31 -13.49
C SER A 909 -10.27 -38.89 -13.44
N LEU A 910 -10.44 -38.28 -14.62
CA LEU A 910 -11.04 -36.95 -14.74
C LEU A 910 -12.48 -36.96 -14.21
N GLU A 911 -13.32 -37.82 -14.77
CA GLU A 911 -14.74 -37.97 -14.44
C GLU A 911 -14.99 -38.52 -13.03
N LYS A 912 -14.29 -39.59 -12.62
CA LYS A 912 -14.59 -40.26 -11.35
C LYS A 912 -13.93 -39.60 -10.14
N VAL A 913 -12.89 -38.78 -10.34
CA VAL A 913 -12.07 -38.27 -9.23
C VAL A 913 -11.83 -36.77 -9.28
N LEU A 914 -11.37 -36.21 -10.40
CA LEU A 914 -10.94 -34.80 -10.45
C LEU A 914 -12.14 -33.83 -10.47
N ILE A 915 -13.14 -34.06 -11.34
CA ILE A 915 -14.34 -33.22 -11.44
C ILE A 915 -15.17 -33.25 -10.14
N PRO A 916 -15.52 -34.41 -9.56
CA PRO A 916 -16.30 -34.46 -8.32
C PRO A 916 -15.61 -33.76 -7.15
N LYS A 917 -14.28 -33.86 -7.05
CA LYS A 917 -13.53 -33.19 -5.97
C LYS A 917 -13.41 -31.68 -6.20
N HIS A 918 -13.31 -31.23 -7.44
CA HIS A 918 -13.37 -29.80 -7.75
C HIS A 918 -14.75 -29.21 -7.40
N ASN A 919 -15.83 -29.92 -7.76
CA ASN A 919 -17.20 -29.54 -7.39
C ASN A 919 -17.38 -29.51 -5.86
N PHE A 920 -16.79 -30.47 -5.14
CA PHE A 920 -16.77 -30.47 -3.68
C PHE A 920 -16.07 -29.23 -3.11
N LEU A 921 -14.88 -28.86 -3.60
CA LEU A 921 -14.18 -27.62 -3.17
C LEU A 921 -15.01 -26.36 -3.45
N LYS A 922 -15.70 -26.33 -4.59
CA LYS A 922 -16.63 -25.25 -4.94
C LYS A 922 -17.79 -25.17 -3.96
N SER A 923 -18.34 -26.32 -3.54
CA SER A 923 -19.46 -26.39 -2.57
C SER A 923 -19.11 -25.84 -1.18
N VAL A 924 -17.82 -25.77 -0.84
CA VAL A 924 -17.32 -25.19 0.43
C VAL A 924 -16.68 -23.82 0.24
N HIS A 925 -16.93 -23.15 -0.90
CA HIS A 925 -16.45 -21.81 -1.22
C HIS A 925 -14.92 -21.65 -1.11
N VAL A 926 -14.16 -22.67 -1.52
CA VAL A 926 -12.70 -22.56 -1.65
C VAL A 926 -12.38 -21.83 -2.96
N ASN A 927 -11.67 -20.70 -2.87
CA ASN A 927 -11.23 -19.93 -4.04
C ASN A 927 -10.11 -20.63 -4.82
N ASN A 928 -9.78 -20.14 -6.01
CA ASN A 928 -8.77 -20.76 -6.89
C ASN A 928 -7.38 -20.85 -6.23
N GLU A 929 -6.98 -19.85 -5.43
CA GLU A 929 -5.72 -19.88 -4.67
C GLU A 929 -5.72 -20.96 -3.58
N GLY A 930 -6.85 -21.15 -2.90
CA GLY A 930 -7.06 -22.22 -1.94
C GLY A 930 -7.03 -23.60 -2.59
N ALA A 931 -7.71 -23.75 -3.73
CA ALA A 931 -7.69 -24.97 -4.53
C ALA A 931 -6.26 -25.30 -4.99
N MET A 932 -5.48 -24.30 -5.40
CA MET A 932 -4.05 -24.44 -5.72
C MET A 932 -3.21 -24.96 -4.56
N LYS A 933 -3.41 -24.40 -3.35
CA LYS A 933 -2.71 -24.84 -2.14
C LYS A 933 -3.04 -26.29 -1.78
N ILE A 934 -4.27 -26.73 -2.04
CA ILE A 934 -4.70 -28.10 -1.82
C ILE A 934 -4.11 -29.04 -2.90
N LEU A 935 -4.15 -28.66 -4.18
CA LEU A 935 -3.64 -29.46 -5.30
C LEU A 935 -2.12 -29.70 -5.24
N LYS A 936 -1.34 -28.75 -4.70
CA LYS A 936 0.11 -28.92 -4.49
C LYS A 936 0.45 -29.89 -3.36
N ARG A 937 -0.52 -30.27 -2.52
CA ARG A 937 -0.31 -31.21 -1.41
C ARG A 937 -0.67 -32.62 -1.90
N SER A 938 0.27 -33.55 -1.79
CA SER A 938 0.17 -34.96 -2.25
C SER A 938 -1.04 -35.75 -1.73
N SER A 939 -1.76 -35.18 -0.76
CA SER A 939 -2.85 -35.82 -0.04
C SER A 939 -4.21 -35.76 -0.74
N TRP A 940 -4.35 -35.12 -1.91
CA TRP A 940 -5.60 -35.07 -2.69
C TRP A 940 -6.20 -36.45 -3.01
N SER A 941 -5.45 -37.54 -2.82
CA SER A 941 -5.76 -38.86 -3.36
C SER A 941 -6.68 -39.76 -2.51
N SER A 942 -6.95 -39.52 -1.21
CA SER A 942 -7.57 -40.57 -0.35
C SER A 942 -8.73 -40.23 0.61
N SER A 943 -9.15 -38.98 0.86
CA SER A 943 -10.03 -38.67 2.03
C SER A 943 -11.36 -37.95 1.77
N GLY A 944 -11.90 -37.93 0.55
CA GLY A 944 -13.13 -37.16 0.23
C GLY A 944 -14.33 -37.44 1.15
N LYS A 945 -14.58 -38.71 1.51
CA LYS A 945 -15.68 -39.10 2.42
C LYS A 945 -15.43 -38.62 3.86
N THR A 946 -14.21 -38.77 4.38
CA THR A 946 -13.82 -38.33 5.73
C THR A 946 -13.90 -36.82 5.86
N ILE A 947 -13.44 -36.07 4.86
CA ILE A 947 -13.52 -34.60 4.86
C ILE A 947 -14.99 -34.17 4.85
N ALA A 948 -15.84 -34.79 4.03
CA ALA A 948 -17.26 -34.47 3.99
C ALA A 948 -17.95 -34.72 5.34
N ALA A 949 -17.67 -35.86 6.00
CA ALA A 949 -18.17 -36.16 7.34
C ALA A 949 -17.70 -35.13 8.38
N ASN A 950 -16.41 -34.74 8.36
CA ASN A 950 -15.87 -33.76 9.29
C ASN A 950 -16.44 -32.35 9.05
N ILE A 951 -16.72 -31.99 7.79
CA ILE A 951 -17.41 -30.74 7.47
C ILE A 951 -18.86 -30.76 7.95
N ALA A 952 -19.54 -31.91 7.88
CA ALA A 952 -20.89 -32.04 8.42
C ALA A 952 -20.90 -31.77 9.93
N VAL A 953 -19.97 -32.35 10.70
CA VAL A 953 -19.80 -32.07 12.13
C VAL A 953 -19.63 -30.57 12.40
N LEU A 954 -18.80 -29.87 11.61
CA LEU A 954 -18.60 -28.42 11.77
C LEU A 954 -19.84 -27.60 11.43
N ARG A 955 -20.62 -28.03 10.42
CA ARG A 955 -21.88 -27.38 10.04
C ARG A 955 -22.96 -27.56 11.11
N GLU A 956 -23.03 -28.74 11.70
CA GLU A 956 -23.98 -29.08 12.76
C GLU A 956 -23.82 -28.19 13.99
N ILE A 957 -22.57 -27.92 14.39
CA ILE A 957 -22.26 -26.99 15.50
C ILE A 957 -22.26 -25.51 15.08
N GLY A 958 -22.71 -25.20 13.86
CA GLY A 958 -22.90 -23.83 13.37
C GLY A 958 -21.66 -23.09 12.88
N VAL A 959 -20.52 -23.77 12.60
CA VAL A 959 -19.32 -23.07 12.11
C VAL A 959 -19.59 -22.41 10.75
N PRO A 960 -19.30 -21.09 10.59
CA PRO A 960 -19.49 -20.39 9.33
C PRO A 960 -18.76 -21.03 8.15
N ILE A 961 -19.38 -21.01 6.96
CA ILE A 961 -18.80 -21.63 5.76
C ILE A 961 -17.43 -21.03 5.39
N SER A 962 -17.19 -19.75 5.68
CA SER A 962 -15.90 -19.08 5.49
C SER A 962 -14.80 -19.64 6.40
N HIS A 963 -15.14 -20.02 7.64
CA HIS A 963 -14.26 -20.67 8.60
C HIS A 963 -13.95 -22.11 8.20
N ILE A 964 -14.96 -22.84 7.72
CA ILE A 964 -14.80 -24.19 7.15
C ILE A 964 -13.88 -24.13 5.93
N SER A 965 -14.10 -23.19 5.01
CA SER A 965 -13.23 -22.98 3.84
C SER A 965 -11.77 -22.78 4.25
N PHE A 966 -11.50 -21.99 5.29
CA PHE A 966 -10.16 -21.80 5.84
C PHE A 966 -9.52 -23.12 6.34
N LEU A 967 -10.27 -23.95 7.05
CA LEU A 967 -9.80 -25.26 7.52
C LEU A 967 -9.52 -26.23 6.36
N VAL A 968 -10.38 -26.24 5.35
CA VAL A 968 -10.23 -27.09 4.15
C VAL A 968 -8.96 -26.74 3.37
N VAL A 969 -8.67 -25.44 3.19
CA VAL A 969 -7.41 -25.00 2.55
C VAL A 969 -6.18 -25.43 3.34
N ARG A 970 -6.28 -25.54 4.68
CA ARG A 970 -5.18 -26.01 5.52
C ARG A 970 -5.09 -27.53 5.67
N TYR A 971 -6.01 -28.29 5.09
CA TYR A 971 -5.99 -29.75 4.78
C TYR A 971 -5.70 -30.75 5.91
N HIS A 972 -4.61 -30.64 6.67
CA HIS A 972 -4.19 -31.67 7.62
C HIS A 972 -5.16 -31.85 8.81
N THR A 973 -5.82 -30.77 9.25
CA THR A 973 -6.78 -30.82 10.37
C THR A 973 -8.07 -31.54 9.97
N ILE A 974 -8.62 -31.27 8.78
CA ILE A 974 -9.91 -31.80 8.35
C ILE A 974 -9.83 -33.26 7.84
N CYS A 975 -8.62 -33.78 7.64
CA CYS A 975 -8.39 -35.15 7.18
C CYS A 975 -8.22 -36.18 8.30
N GLN A 976 -8.36 -35.78 9.57
CA GLN A 976 -8.36 -36.72 10.68
C GLN A 976 -9.53 -37.70 10.59
N LYS A 977 -9.37 -38.91 11.14
CA LYS A 977 -10.46 -39.89 11.26
C LYS A 977 -11.66 -39.24 11.94
N SER A 978 -12.86 -39.43 11.39
CA SER A 978 -14.04 -38.66 11.78
C SER A 978 -14.40 -38.75 13.26
N ASP A 979 -14.27 -39.93 13.86
CA ASP A 979 -14.48 -40.13 15.31
C ASP A 979 -13.53 -39.24 16.13
N LYS A 980 -12.24 -39.23 15.76
CA LYS A 980 -11.23 -38.46 16.47
C LYS A 980 -11.38 -36.96 16.25
N PHE A 981 -11.76 -36.57 15.03
CA PHE A 981 -12.03 -35.17 14.71
C PHE A 981 -13.22 -34.65 15.51
N SER A 982 -14.32 -35.42 15.58
CA SER A 982 -15.50 -35.09 16.38
C SER A 982 -15.17 -34.98 17.87
N GLU A 983 -14.38 -35.91 18.42
CA GLU A 983 -13.89 -35.84 19.81
C GLU A 983 -13.09 -34.55 20.07
N ASN A 984 -12.18 -34.19 19.17
CA ASN A 984 -11.39 -32.96 19.29
C ASN A 984 -12.26 -31.70 19.17
N VAL A 985 -13.25 -31.71 18.27
CA VAL A 985 -14.24 -30.62 18.16
C VAL A 985 -15.01 -30.46 19.46
N LYS A 986 -15.52 -31.55 20.04
CA LYS A 986 -16.25 -31.54 21.30
C LYS A 986 -15.39 -30.97 22.44
N LYS A 987 -14.14 -31.44 22.57
CA LYS A 987 -13.19 -30.94 23.59
C LYS A 987 -12.92 -29.44 23.45
N VAL A 988 -12.76 -28.94 22.22
CA VAL A 988 -12.53 -27.50 21.99
C VAL A 988 -13.80 -26.68 22.31
N VAL A 989 -15.00 -27.21 22.05
CA VAL A 989 -16.26 -26.58 22.46
C VAL A 989 -16.40 -26.56 23.99
N GLU A 990 -16.10 -27.67 24.66
CA GLU A 990 -16.12 -27.81 26.14
C GLU A 990 -15.12 -26.84 26.82
N MET A 991 -13.99 -26.52 26.16
CA MET A 991 -13.05 -25.48 26.61
C MET A 991 -13.60 -24.05 26.51
N GLY A 992 -14.84 -23.85 26.04
CA GLY A 992 -15.53 -22.55 26.00
C GLY A 992 -15.27 -21.73 24.72
N PHE A 993 -14.79 -22.35 23.64
CA PHE A 993 -14.66 -21.66 22.36
C PHE A 993 -16.00 -21.58 21.63
N ASN A 994 -16.37 -20.38 21.20
CA ASN A 994 -17.56 -20.16 20.38
C ASN A 994 -17.31 -20.58 18.91
N PRO A 995 -18.03 -21.59 18.36
CA PRO A 995 -17.88 -22.05 16.98
C PRO A 995 -18.06 -20.97 15.90
N LEU A 996 -18.79 -19.89 16.21
CA LEU A 996 -19.02 -18.76 15.33
C LEU A 996 -17.80 -17.82 15.21
N LYS A 997 -16.83 -17.88 16.13
CA LYS A 997 -15.65 -17.00 16.12
C LYS A 997 -14.47 -17.66 15.44
N PHE A 998 -13.65 -16.87 14.73
CA PHE A 998 -12.44 -17.39 14.07
C PHE A 998 -11.39 -17.95 15.06
N THR A 999 -11.44 -17.54 16.33
CA THR A 999 -10.59 -18.11 17.39
C THR A 999 -10.84 -19.60 17.61
N PHE A 1000 -12.08 -20.10 17.43
CA PHE A 1000 -12.39 -21.53 17.45
C PHE A 1000 -11.62 -22.29 16.37
N VAL A 1001 -11.55 -21.74 15.16
CA VAL A 1001 -10.81 -22.34 14.04
C VAL A 1001 -9.32 -22.46 14.36
N ASN A 1002 -8.72 -21.41 14.92
CA ASN A 1002 -7.32 -21.42 15.34
C ASN A 1002 -7.08 -22.42 16.49
N ALA A 1003 -8.00 -22.52 17.44
CA ALA A 1003 -7.94 -23.45 18.55
C ALA A 1003 -8.04 -24.90 18.08
N LEU A 1004 -9.03 -25.21 17.26
CA LEU A 1004 -9.20 -26.53 16.67
C LEU A 1004 -7.98 -26.93 15.84
N GLN A 1005 -7.41 -25.98 15.07
CA GLN A 1005 -6.18 -26.23 14.34
C GLN A 1005 -5.00 -26.54 15.28
N ALA A 1006 -4.80 -25.74 16.33
CA ALA A 1006 -3.73 -25.95 17.31
C ALA A 1006 -3.88 -27.28 18.04
N PHE A 1007 -5.10 -27.57 18.48
CA PHE A 1007 -5.44 -28.77 19.23
C PHE A 1007 -5.22 -30.03 18.39
N CYS A 1008 -5.71 -30.06 17.15
CA CYS A 1008 -5.58 -31.21 16.26
C CYS A 1008 -4.14 -31.45 15.76
N GLN A 1009 -3.26 -30.45 15.80
CA GLN A 1009 -1.86 -30.60 15.39
C GLN A 1009 -0.97 -31.23 16.46
N MET A 1010 -1.43 -31.31 17.71
CA MET A 1010 -0.65 -31.83 18.84
C MET A 1010 -1.25 -33.13 19.37
N THR A 1011 -0.37 -34.07 19.74
CA THR A 1011 -0.79 -35.29 20.44
C THR A 1011 -1.25 -34.96 21.86
N GLU A 1012 -1.99 -35.88 22.49
CA GLU A 1012 -2.40 -35.72 23.90
C GLU A 1012 -1.19 -35.53 24.82
N SER A 1013 -0.14 -36.35 24.63
CA SER A 1013 1.11 -36.24 25.38
C SER A 1013 1.79 -34.88 25.21
N THR A 1014 1.88 -34.35 23.98
CA THR A 1014 2.45 -33.02 23.75
C THR A 1014 1.61 -31.93 24.41
N ARG A 1015 0.28 -32.03 24.40
CA ARG A 1015 -0.60 -31.07 25.08
C ARG A 1015 -0.35 -31.10 26.59
N GLN A 1016 -0.26 -32.27 27.20
CA GLN A 1016 0.04 -32.41 28.63
C GLN A 1016 1.43 -31.86 29.00
N GLN A 1017 2.46 -32.14 28.20
CA GLN A 1017 3.80 -31.56 28.39
C GLN A 1017 3.77 -30.03 28.33
N LYS A 1018 2.96 -29.45 27.43
CA LYS A 1018 2.79 -28.00 27.35
C LYS A 1018 2.07 -27.43 28.57
N MET A 1019 1.02 -28.09 29.08
CA MET A 1019 0.35 -27.65 30.32
C MET A 1019 1.35 -27.66 31.48
N GLU A 1020 2.10 -28.76 31.65
CA GLU A 1020 3.08 -28.91 32.72
C GLU A 1020 4.20 -27.86 32.63
N MET A 1021 4.67 -27.56 31.42
CA MET A 1021 5.62 -26.48 31.18
C MET A 1021 5.08 -25.13 31.69
N TYR A 1022 3.81 -24.79 31.45
CA TYR A 1022 3.22 -23.56 31.99
C TYR A 1022 3.01 -23.61 33.50
N ARG A 1023 2.64 -24.77 34.08
CA ARG A 1023 2.55 -24.96 35.54
C ARG A 1023 3.87 -24.71 36.24
N ARG A 1024 5.00 -25.15 35.66
CA ARG A 1024 6.35 -24.87 36.17
C ARG A 1024 6.69 -23.38 36.24
N TRP A 1025 5.97 -22.53 35.51
CA TRP A 1025 6.08 -21.07 35.55
C TRP A 1025 5.03 -20.41 36.47
N GLY A 1026 4.29 -21.20 37.26
CA GLY A 1026 3.32 -20.72 38.24
C GLY A 1026 1.94 -20.41 37.68
N TRP A 1027 1.58 -20.93 36.50
CA TRP A 1027 0.23 -20.77 35.94
C TRP A 1027 -0.69 -21.88 36.45
N SER A 1028 -1.92 -21.53 36.83
CA SER A 1028 -2.96 -22.53 37.14
C SER A 1028 -3.56 -23.14 35.87
N GLU A 1029 -4.25 -24.28 35.99
CA GLU A 1029 -4.97 -24.89 34.87
C GLU A 1029 -5.97 -23.90 34.22
N ASP A 1030 -6.75 -23.20 35.03
CA ASP A 1030 -7.73 -22.22 34.54
C ASP A 1030 -7.07 -21.06 33.79
N GLU A 1031 -5.90 -20.61 34.27
CA GLU A 1031 -5.10 -19.58 33.61
C GLU A 1031 -4.55 -20.05 32.28
N ILE A 1032 -4.05 -21.30 32.20
CA ILE A 1032 -3.56 -21.89 30.95
C ILE A 1032 -4.71 -22.02 29.94
N VAL A 1033 -5.87 -22.52 30.38
CA VAL A 1033 -7.07 -22.66 29.53
C VAL A 1033 -7.60 -21.28 29.09
N SER A 1034 -7.56 -20.27 29.96
CA SER A 1034 -7.92 -18.88 29.63
C SER A 1034 -6.94 -18.24 28.63
N ALA A 1035 -5.64 -18.49 28.81
CA ALA A 1035 -4.60 -18.07 27.88
C ALA A 1035 -4.79 -18.72 26.50
N PHE A 1036 -5.10 -20.02 26.48
CA PHE A 1036 -5.41 -20.75 25.24
C PHE A 1036 -6.69 -20.21 24.57
N ARG A 1037 -7.75 -19.94 25.34
CA ARG A 1037 -9.01 -19.33 24.85
C ARG A 1037 -8.81 -18.01 24.14
N SER A 1038 -7.99 -17.13 24.71
CA SER A 1038 -7.72 -15.81 24.14
C SER A 1038 -6.71 -15.85 22.99
N ARG A 1039 -5.72 -16.77 23.04
CA ARG A 1039 -4.62 -16.82 22.07
C ARG A 1039 -4.13 -18.26 21.83
N PRO A 1040 -4.84 -19.08 21.03
CA PRO A 1040 -4.53 -20.51 20.90
C PRO A 1040 -3.13 -20.84 20.38
N GLN A 1041 -2.47 -19.88 19.71
CA GLN A 1041 -1.11 -20.05 19.21
C GLN A 1041 -0.07 -20.19 20.33
N CYS A 1042 -0.36 -19.78 21.57
CA CYS A 1042 0.60 -19.92 22.68
C CYS A 1042 1.06 -21.38 22.86
N MET A 1043 0.15 -22.34 22.70
CA MET A 1043 0.43 -23.77 22.84
C MET A 1043 1.23 -24.36 21.67
N GLN A 1044 1.27 -23.69 20.51
CA GLN A 1044 2.00 -24.14 19.31
C GLN A 1044 3.47 -23.69 19.29
N LEU A 1045 3.88 -22.82 20.21
CA LEU A 1045 5.25 -22.29 20.25
C LEU A 1045 6.22 -23.31 20.84
N SER A 1046 7.49 -23.25 20.44
CA SER A 1046 8.54 -24.10 21.03
C SER A 1046 8.73 -23.76 22.50
N GLU A 1047 9.02 -24.78 23.32
CA GLU A 1047 9.27 -24.60 24.76
C GLU A 1047 10.43 -23.63 24.99
N LYS A 1048 11.55 -23.77 24.26
CA LYS A 1048 12.68 -22.83 24.30
C LYS A 1048 12.23 -21.36 24.16
N LYS A 1049 11.30 -21.06 23.24
CA LYS A 1049 10.79 -19.69 23.06
C LYS A 1049 9.93 -19.25 24.24
N VAL A 1050 9.01 -20.10 24.70
CA VAL A 1050 8.11 -19.78 25.81
C VAL A 1050 8.92 -19.52 27.09
N THR A 1051 9.83 -20.42 27.43
CA THR A 1051 10.74 -20.31 28.58
C THR A 1051 11.57 -19.03 28.51
N LYS A 1052 12.14 -18.68 27.35
CA LYS A 1052 12.91 -17.42 27.18
C LYS A 1052 12.06 -16.17 27.47
N VAL A 1053 10.80 -16.17 27.05
CA VAL A 1053 9.89 -15.03 27.29
C VAL A 1053 9.43 -14.98 28.75
N LEU A 1054 9.05 -16.13 29.33
CA LEU A 1054 8.58 -16.20 30.71
C LEU A 1054 9.70 -15.88 31.71
N ASP A 1055 10.92 -16.37 31.49
CA ASP A 1055 12.09 -16.01 32.30
C ASP A 1055 12.31 -14.49 32.33
N PHE A 1056 12.26 -13.86 31.16
CA PHE A 1056 12.39 -12.41 31.10
C PHE A 1056 11.24 -11.71 31.84
N LEU A 1057 9.98 -12.04 31.55
CA LEU A 1057 8.84 -11.32 32.12
C LEU A 1057 8.67 -11.55 33.63
N VAL A 1058 8.81 -12.79 34.08
CA VAL A 1058 8.60 -13.18 35.47
C VAL A 1058 9.85 -12.88 36.30
N ASN A 1059 11.01 -13.45 35.92
CA ASN A 1059 12.21 -13.36 36.75
C ASN A 1059 12.93 -12.00 36.57
N LYS A 1060 13.11 -11.53 35.33
CA LYS A 1060 13.90 -10.29 35.09
C LYS A 1060 13.09 -9.02 35.27
N MET A 1061 11.81 -9.03 34.88
CA MET A 1061 10.95 -7.83 34.92
C MET A 1061 10.03 -7.80 36.14
N GLY A 1062 9.87 -8.92 36.85
CA GLY A 1062 9.09 -9.02 38.10
C GLY A 1062 7.57 -9.04 37.90
N TRP A 1063 7.07 -9.41 36.72
CA TRP A 1063 5.64 -9.55 36.52
C TRP A 1063 5.13 -10.84 37.15
N GLN A 1064 4.03 -10.75 37.90
CA GLN A 1064 3.38 -11.93 38.48
C GLN A 1064 2.94 -12.91 37.37
N PRO A 1065 3.17 -14.23 37.53
CA PRO A 1065 2.78 -15.23 36.53
C PRO A 1065 1.33 -15.11 36.05
N ALA A 1066 0.39 -14.91 36.98
CA ALA A 1066 -1.03 -14.68 36.70
C ALA A 1066 -1.30 -13.47 35.78
N VAL A 1067 -0.50 -12.40 35.90
CA VAL A 1067 -0.62 -11.22 35.00
C VAL A 1067 -0.13 -11.57 33.60
N VAL A 1068 0.94 -12.35 33.49
CA VAL A 1068 1.46 -12.83 32.20
C VAL A 1068 0.49 -13.81 31.55
N ALA A 1069 -0.17 -14.67 32.33
CA ALA A 1069 -1.20 -15.59 31.86
C ALA A 1069 -2.42 -14.89 31.26
N ARG A 1070 -2.82 -13.75 31.84
CA ARG A 1070 -3.87 -12.87 31.29
C ARG A 1070 -3.46 -12.12 30.02
N ALA A 1071 -2.16 -12.13 29.66
CA ALA A 1071 -1.60 -11.45 28.50
C ALA A 1071 -0.79 -12.39 27.59
N PRO A 1072 -1.37 -13.50 27.08
CA PRO A 1072 -0.63 -14.52 26.32
C PRO A 1072 -0.10 -14.00 24.97
N VAL A 1073 -0.55 -12.83 24.53
CA VAL A 1073 0.04 -12.10 23.41
C VAL A 1073 1.55 -11.88 23.59
N ALA A 1074 2.02 -11.67 24.82
CA ALA A 1074 3.44 -11.42 25.12
C ALA A 1074 4.35 -12.55 24.60
N ILE A 1075 3.92 -13.80 24.78
CA ILE A 1075 4.65 -15.00 24.37
C ILE A 1075 4.64 -15.17 22.84
N CYS A 1076 3.59 -14.68 22.19
CA CYS A 1076 3.43 -14.77 20.74
C CYS A 1076 4.25 -13.72 19.96
N LEU A 1077 4.62 -12.61 20.60
CA LEU A 1077 5.34 -11.50 19.95
C LEU A 1077 6.82 -11.83 19.70
N ASN A 1078 7.51 -10.93 18.98
CA ASN A 1078 8.95 -11.03 18.79
C ASN A 1078 9.65 -10.63 20.10
N PHE A 1079 10.42 -11.54 20.68
CA PHE A 1079 11.08 -11.36 21.96
C PHE A 1079 12.03 -10.15 21.95
N GLU A 1080 12.99 -10.13 21.02
CA GLU A 1080 14.07 -9.14 20.99
C GLU A 1080 13.61 -7.77 20.51
N LYS A 1081 12.74 -7.71 19.51
CA LYS A 1081 12.35 -6.45 18.87
C LYS A 1081 11.14 -5.77 19.51
N ARG A 1082 10.37 -6.48 20.35
CA ARG A 1082 9.11 -5.94 20.88
C ARG A 1082 8.93 -6.18 22.37
N VAL A 1083 9.12 -7.39 22.86
CA VAL A 1083 8.89 -7.68 24.30
C VAL A 1083 9.95 -7.00 25.15
N VAL A 1084 11.24 -7.22 24.85
CA VAL A 1084 12.35 -6.67 25.62
C VAL A 1084 12.33 -5.13 25.67
N PRO A 1085 12.37 -4.40 24.53
CA PRO A 1085 12.40 -2.93 24.55
C PRO A 1085 11.25 -2.28 25.31
N ARG A 1086 10.04 -2.82 25.13
CA ARG A 1086 8.83 -2.19 25.66
C ARG A 1086 8.64 -2.46 27.15
N CYS A 1087 8.91 -3.69 27.58
CA CYS A 1087 8.88 -4.00 29.01
C CYS A 1087 9.98 -3.21 29.74
N SER A 1088 11.17 -3.04 29.14
CA SER A 1088 12.25 -2.25 29.76
C SER A 1088 11.85 -0.80 29.98
N VAL A 1089 11.31 -0.15 28.96
CA VAL A 1089 10.76 1.22 29.07
C VAL A 1089 9.68 1.31 30.15
N VAL A 1090 8.68 0.42 30.12
CA VAL A 1090 7.57 0.47 31.07
C VAL A 1090 8.05 0.21 32.51
N LYS A 1091 9.02 -0.68 32.70
CA LYS A 1091 9.61 -0.95 34.02
C LYS A 1091 10.26 0.30 34.60
N VAL A 1092 11.05 1.01 33.80
CA VAL A 1092 11.72 2.25 34.22
C VAL A 1092 10.70 3.34 34.57
N LEU A 1093 9.66 3.51 33.76
CA LEU A 1093 8.60 4.48 34.05
C LEU A 1093 7.82 4.13 35.33
N LEU A 1094 7.58 2.85 35.59
CA LEU A 1094 6.93 2.38 36.81
C LEU A 1094 7.78 2.66 38.05
N LEU A 1095 9.09 2.38 37.98
CA LEU A 1095 10.04 2.67 39.07
C LEU A 1095 10.14 4.17 39.37
N LYS A 1096 10.02 5.03 38.35
CA LYS A 1096 9.99 6.49 38.49
C LYS A 1096 8.62 7.06 38.87
N GLY A 1097 7.58 6.23 39.00
CA GLY A 1097 6.23 6.68 39.31
C GLY A 1097 5.56 7.53 38.21
N LEU A 1098 6.10 7.55 36.99
CA LEU A 1098 5.62 8.38 35.87
C LEU A 1098 4.38 7.80 35.16
N VAL A 1099 4.09 6.52 35.42
CA VAL A 1099 2.94 5.81 34.88
C VAL A 1099 2.22 5.05 35.99
N LYS A 1100 0.91 4.82 35.80
CA LYS A 1100 0.07 4.14 36.80
C LYS A 1100 0.54 2.71 37.05
N LYS A 1101 0.40 2.25 38.30
CA LYS A 1101 0.78 0.88 38.72
C LYS A 1101 -0.09 -0.24 38.11
N ASP A 1102 -1.28 0.09 37.59
CA ASP A 1102 -2.25 -0.85 37.00
C ASP A 1102 -2.06 -1.09 35.49
N LEU A 1103 -0.86 -0.85 34.96
CA LEU A 1103 -0.59 -1.02 33.53
C LEU A 1103 -0.79 -2.46 33.06
N ARG A 1104 -1.65 -2.60 32.06
CA ARG A 1104 -1.94 -3.86 31.40
C ARG A 1104 -0.85 -4.27 30.40
N LEU A 1105 -0.20 -5.41 30.65
CA LEU A 1105 0.88 -5.98 29.83
C LEU A 1105 0.46 -6.18 28.36
N ASP A 1106 -0.74 -6.67 28.12
CA ASP A 1106 -1.28 -6.88 26.77
C ASP A 1106 -1.49 -5.57 26.01
N HIS A 1107 -1.89 -4.49 26.71
CA HIS A 1107 -2.18 -3.19 26.11
C HIS A 1107 -0.91 -2.58 25.48
N PHE A 1108 0.15 -2.37 26.27
CA PHE A 1108 1.33 -1.67 25.77
C PHE A 1108 2.17 -2.53 24.80
N LEU A 1109 2.18 -3.86 24.96
CA LEU A 1109 2.83 -4.76 24.01
C LEU A 1109 2.11 -4.81 22.65
N SER A 1110 0.81 -4.53 22.62
CA SER A 1110 0.00 -4.54 21.39
C SER A 1110 -0.05 -3.20 20.66
N LEU A 1111 0.43 -2.11 21.27
CA LEU A 1111 0.47 -0.79 20.62
C LEU A 1111 1.30 -0.82 19.33
N THR A 1112 0.94 0.04 18.37
CA THR A 1112 1.80 0.34 17.22
C THR A 1112 3.12 0.94 17.73
N GLU A 1113 4.17 0.89 16.90
CA GLU A 1113 5.48 1.45 17.26
C GLU A 1113 5.40 2.94 17.57
N GLY A 1114 4.71 3.72 16.74
CA GLY A 1114 4.46 5.15 16.99
C GLY A 1114 3.71 5.40 18.30
N ASN A 1115 2.61 4.68 18.57
CA ASN A 1115 1.81 4.91 19.77
C ASN A 1115 2.57 4.53 21.05
N PHE A 1116 3.39 3.47 21.01
CA PHE A 1116 4.23 3.12 22.15
C PHE A 1116 5.28 4.19 22.41
N LEU A 1117 5.99 4.63 21.36
CA LEU A 1117 6.98 5.69 21.45
C LEU A 1117 6.37 6.99 21.98
N ASP A 1118 5.24 7.42 21.44
CA ASP A 1118 4.57 8.65 21.88
C ASP A 1118 4.13 8.60 23.33
N LYS A 1119 3.54 7.47 23.75
CA LYS A 1119 2.89 7.37 25.07
C LYS A 1119 3.87 7.07 26.20
N TYR A 1120 4.97 6.37 25.91
CA TYR A 1120 5.90 5.86 26.94
C TYR A 1120 7.36 6.24 26.71
N VAL A 1121 7.77 6.73 25.54
CA VAL A 1121 9.16 7.14 25.29
C VAL A 1121 9.23 8.66 25.16
N ILE A 1122 8.72 9.24 24.07
CA ILE A 1122 8.79 10.67 23.75
C ILE A 1122 8.11 11.52 24.84
N LYS A 1123 6.97 11.09 25.37
CA LYS A 1123 6.26 11.83 26.43
C LYS A 1123 7.11 12.05 27.69
N TYR A 1124 8.00 11.11 27.99
CA TYR A 1124 8.81 11.10 29.22
C TYR A 1124 10.30 11.26 28.89
N GLU A 1125 10.64 11.68 27.67
CA GLU A 1125 12.02 11.82 27.21
C GLU A 1125 12.73 12.97 27.94
N ASP A 1126 12.00 14.03 28.29
CA ASP A 1126 12.54 15.12 29.11
C ASP A 1126 12.78 14.68 30.57
N ASP A 1127 11.94 13.77 31.10
CA ASP A 1127 12.09 13.23 32.46
C ASP A 1127 13.23 12.18 32.53
N ILE A 1128 13.39 11.38 31.46
CA ILE A 1128 14.38 10.30 31.36
C ILE A 1128 14.96 10.29 29.93
N PRO A 1129 16.02 11.08 29.66
CA PRO A 1129 16.62 11.22 28.33
C PRO A 1129 17.10 9.91 27.70
N GLN A 1130 17.41 8.91 28.53
CA GLN A 1130 17.93 7.60 28.11
C GLN A 1130 16.82 6.63 27.66
N LEU A 1131 15.53 7.00 27.75
CA LEU A 1131 14.41 6.12 27.37
C LEU A 1131 14.45 5.71 25.89
N LEU A 1132 14.89 6.61 25.01
CA LEU A 1132 14.99 6.31 23.58
C LEU A 1132 16.10 5.30 23.30
N ASP A 1133 17.24 5.45 23.96
CA ASP A 1133 18.36 4.50 23.85
C ASP A 1133 18.03 3.14 24.48
N LEU A 1134 17.27 3.14 25.58
CA LEU A 1134 16.70 1.93 26.19
C LEU A 1134 15.75 1.20 25.25
N TYR A 1135 14.84 1.93 24.60
CA TYR A 1135 13.94 1.35 23.59
C TYR A 1135 14.70 0.81 22.37
N GLN A 1136 15.80 1.45 21.97
CA GLN A 1136 16.61 1.01 20.84
C GLN A 1136 17.56 -0.15 21.19
N GLY A 1137 17.62 -0.56 22.47
CA GLY A 1137 18.53 -1.61 22.94
C GLY A 1137 20.00 -1.21 22.84
N LYS A 1138 20.30 0.09 22.95
CA LYS A 1138 21.66 0.64 22.87
C LYS A 1138 22.40 0.62 24.20
N LEU A 1139 21.68 0.48 25.31
CA LEU A 1139 22.26 0.28 26.64
C LEU A 1139 22.84 -1.14 26.72
N LYS A 1140 24.09 -1.25 27.17
CA LYS A 1140 24.72 -2.55 27.42
C LYS A 1140 24.02 -3.28 28.56
N ALA A 1141 24.13 -4.60 28.62
CA ALA A 1141 23.50 -5.39 29.68
C ALA A 1141 23.96 -4.96 31.08
N GLU A 1142 25.25 -4.61 31.25
CA GLU A 1142 25.78 -4.11 32.52
C GLU A 1142 25.22 -2.71 32.87
N GLU A 1143 25.08 -1.83 31.88
CA GLU A 1143 24.51 -0.48 32.06
C GLU A 1143 23.01 -0.55 32.40
N LEU A 1144 22.26 -1.46 31.78
CA LEU A 1144 20.83 -1.63 32.04
C LEU A 1144 20.59 -2.24 33.43
N GLN A 1145 21.43 -3.18 33.86
CA GLN A 1145 21.37 -3.76 35.20
C GLN A 1145 21.78 -2.75 36.27
N SER A 1146 22.87 -2.00 36.06
CA SER A 1146 23.28 -0.88 36.93
C SER A 1146 22.22 0.22 37.00
N PHE A 1147 21.62 0.58 35.85
CA PHE A 1147 20.54 1.57 35.78
C PHE A 1147 19.29 1.09 36.54
N LEU A 1148 18.89 -0.17 36.39
CA LEU A 1148 17.76 -0.72 37.15
C LEU A 1148 18.05 -0.88 38.65
N LEU A 1149 19.30 -1.21 39.02
CA LEU A 1149 19.75 -1.30 40.43
C LEU A 1149 19.86 0.07 41.10
N SER A 1150 20.04 1.16 40.33
CA SER A 1150 20.03 2.52 40.88
C SER A 1150 18.65 2.99 41.35
N PHE A 1151 17.61 2.21 41.07
CA PHE A 1151 16.26 2.40 41.61
C PHE A 1151 16.00 1.34 42.67
N ASN A 1152 15.81 1.74 43.93
CA ASN A 1152 15.53 0.83 45.05
C ASN A 1152 14.46 -0.20 44.67
N MET A 1153 14.87 -1.47 44.60
CA MET A 1153 14.02 -2.58 44.14
C MET A 1153 13.03 -3.08 45.22
N ASP A 1154 13.08 -2.52 46.43
CA ASP A 1154 12.34 -3.01 47.59
C ASP A 1154 10.94 -2.40 47.77
N GLU A 1155 10.54 -1.42 46.93
CA GLU A 1155 9.20 -0.82 46.99
C GLU A 1155 8.39 -1.05 45.71
N ILE A 1156 8.01 -2.31 45.46
CA ILE A 1156 6.78 -2.59 44.71
C ILE A 1156 5.81 -3.27 45.67
N PRO A 1157 4.88 -2.54 46.31
CA PRO A 1157 3.80 -3.15 47.06
C PRO A 1157 2.97 -4.02 46.12
N THR A 1158 2.82 -5.28 46.50
CA THR A 1158 1.95 -6.26 45.90
C THR A 1158 0.53 -5.71 45.79
N THR A 1159 0.01 -5.59 44.58
CA THR A 1159 -1.43 -5.35 44.38
C THR A 1159 -2.17 -6.65 44.66
N SER A 1160 -2.62 -6.82 45.90
CA SER A 1160 -3.73 -7.72 46.22
C SER A 1160 -4.95 -7.23 45.44
N CYS A 1161 -5.32 -7.98 44.40
CA CYS A 1161 -6.68 -7.89 43.88
C CYS A 1161 -7.57 -8.64 44.87
N ASN A 1162 -8.31 -7.91 45.70
CA ASN A 1162 -9.46 -8.47 46.40
C ASN A 1162 -10.43 -9.10 45.37
N PRO A 1163 -10.98 -10.29 45.65
CA PRO A 1163 -12.00 -10.89 44.79
C PRO A 1163 -13.27 -10.04 44.83
N CYS A 1164 -13.77 -9.66 43.65
CA CYS A 1164 -15.12 -9.09 43.54
C CYS A 1164 -16.13 -10.20 43.85
N PRO A 1165 -17.12 -9.98 44.73
CA PRO A 1165 -18.06 -11.02 45.14
C PRO A 1165 -19.08 -11.34 44.03
N LYS A 1166 -19.16 -12.65 43.73
CA LYS A 1166 -20.14 -13.45 42.98
C LYS A 1166 -20.80 -12.85 41.73
#